data_AF-A0A925L8K3-F1
#
_entry.id   AF-A0A925L8K3-F1
#
_cell.length_a   1.000
_cell.length_b   1.000
_cell.length_c   1.000
_cell.angle_alpha   90.00
_cell.angle_beta   90.00
_cell.angle_gamma   90.00
#
_symmetry.space_group_name_H-M   'P 1'
#
loop_
_entity.id
_entity.type
_entity.pdbx_description
1 polymer ?
#
loop_
_entity_poly.entity_id
_entity_poly.type
_entity_poly.pdbx_seq_one_letter_code
_entity_poly.pdbx_strand_id
1 'polypeptide(L)'
;LGTGSLTVASDWTLGAQRVQGAAGSNQTWRAQDGAGFRQMTITGAAAPVTVAADTALGARLALEGQSIEVGTTLQALSGRITLAARGTADGDDVNIVAGGRLDARGAVKDFNGTPALAGGGMVTLTADGDAGKVNLAAGASVDVSAAAGGNAGTVQVNASELTLGGDLLGASGTAQRSGSAHIELKQLDNFSALNSKLNAGGFAETRSLRVRTGNIDVRAADGASPRDVVAARDVTLAADEGTINVAGTVGSGSTGRAATIGLYAGQGVTLSAGSVINASGSTSNGNGGNVHVATQSGFLNFDAGAVIDVRKGANAQTGSVTLTVPRDASNALGANVLQGTVLSQRLAGDTAATVAVVGQRVYSVGAADSETTVTPANITTYAADHLAFMNTTNAAAVVGGLRGDGGGAASAVLRGATELRTDGDLALNSPWNLTTASWMQGSQPGTLSLRAAGNLTVRSAVGSADDLIQSGSTWNLRMVAGADLAAANPLGTLSLNQVAEDKGDLLLSGASAKLRTGTGRIDLAAARDFAIDDVRGVVYTAGRIGATDTETTGGNNRWGVGGGDITVRAGRDVLGPESPEGDLWITDWLRRPRLNYDASDLLRPANWWAYRPNFQQGLGTLGGGHIDVAAARDVNNLAVMLPTTGRTYLDGGVRQVDVQGGGDLRLSAGNNIVGGAYLIGRGDGRIEAAGDVGSGRAVQLYLMGASSGNVPARASFDVDAGRALRVQSIANPTILSQSTLPAGTVGPSRGNSGLYVMSFFTYSDNSLAKLQAKGGDLSLDAVVA
;
A
#
# COMPACT_ATOMS: atom_id res chain seq x y z
N LEU A 1 -15.54 -25.88 -10.21
CA LEU A 1 -15.93 -24.53 -9.77
C LEU A 1 -16.23 -23.73 -11.04
N GLY A 2 -17.44 -23.15 -11.16
CA GLY A 2 -17.95 -22.61 -12.43
C GLY A 2 -17.68 -21.12 -12.62
N THR A 3 -17.07 -20.77 -13.75
CA THR A 3 -17.02 -19.40 -14.29
C THR A 3 -18.08 -19.28 -15.38
N GLY A 4 -18.91 -18.25 -15.34
CA GLY A 4 -19.98 -18.07 -16.31
C GLY A 4 -20.38 -16.61 -16.48
N SER A 5 -21.03 -16.33 -17.60
CA SER A 5 -21.66 -15.04 -17.85
C SER A 5 -23.06 -15.22 -18.41
N LEU A 6 -23.98 -14.34 -18.02
CA LEU A 6 -25.34 -14.26 -18.55
C LEU A 6 -25.59 -12.83 -19.05
N THR A 7 -26.03 -12.70 -20.30
CA THR A 7 -26.44 -11.42 -20.87
C THR A 7 -27.90 -11.49 -21.29
N VAL A 8 -28.71 -10.53 -20.84
CA VAL A 8 -30.12 -10.36 -21.21
C VAL A 8 -30.23 -9.08 -22.06
N ALA A 9 -30.69 -9.23 -23.30
CA ALA A 9 -30.77 -8.15 -24.29
C ALA A 9 -32.06 -7.31 -24.17
N SER A 10 -32.42 -6.94 -22.94
CA SER A 10 -33.58 -6.12 -22.60
C SER A 10 -33.44 -5.61 -21.16
N ASP A 11 -34.38 -4.79 -20.72
CA ASP A 11 -34.58 -4.60 -19.27
C ASP A 11 -34.84 -5.95 -18.61
N TRP A 12 -34.25 -6.16 -17.44
CA TRP A 12 -34.25 -7.45 -16.77
C TRP A 12 -34.74 -7.32 -15.33
N THR A 13 -35.91 -7.90 -15.08
CA THR A 13 -36.46 -8.07 -13.72
C THR A 13 -36.30 -9.52 -13.26
N LEU A 14 -35.63 -9.73 -12.13
CA LEU A 14 -35.50 -11.02 -11.45
C LEU A 14 -36.21 -10.97 -10.10
N GLY A 15 -37.23 -11.80 -9.92
CA GLY A 15 -37.84 -12.04 -8.60
C GLY A 15 -37.17 -13.21 -7.89
N ALA A 16 -36.55 -12.97 -6.73
CA ALA A 16 -35.90 -14.02 -5.93
C ALA A 16 -35.96 -13.71 -4.43
N GLN A 17 -36.13 -14.74 -3.59
CA GLN A 17 -35.95 -14.61 -2.13
C GLN A 17 -34.51 -14.32 -1.74
N ARG A 18 -33.57 -14.92 -2.47
CA ARG A 18 -32.13 -14.76 -2.32
C ARG A 18 -31.44 -15.17 -3.61
N VAL A 19 -30.45 -14.38 -4.04
CA VAL A 19 -29.49 -14.77 -5.07
C VAL A 19 -28.19 -15.13 -4.35
N GLN A 20 -27.66 -16.32 -4.60
CA GLN A 20 -26.42 -16.78 -3.98
C GLN A 20 -25.51 -17.44 -5.01
N GLY A 21 -24.20 -17.30 -4.85
CA GLY A 21 -23.22 -18.04 -5.64
C GLY A 21 -22.77 -19.33 -4.94
N ALA A 22 -22.53 -20.38 -5.72
CA ALA A 22 -21.89 -21.60 -5.21
C ALA A 22 -20.44 -21.33 -4.79
N ALA A 23 -19.85 -22.25 -4.00
CA ALA A 23 -18.49 -22.08 -3.47
C ALA A 23 -17.49 -21.81 -4.61
N GLY A 24 -16.65 -20.79 -4.45
CA GLY A 24 -15.65 -20.37 -5.43
C GLY A 24 -16.17 -20.04 -6.84
N SER A 25 -17.48 -19.89 -7.04
CA SER A 25 -18.06 -19.56 -8.35
C SER A 25 -17.73 -18.12 -8.76
N ASN A 26 -17.64 -17.86 -10.06
CA ASN A 26 -17.43 -16.51 -10.60
C ASN A 26 -18.45 -16.24 -11.70
N GLN A 27 -19.41 -15.37 -11.44
CA GLN A 27 -20.55 -15.10 -12.31
C GLN A 27 -20.64 -13.62 -12.66
N THR A 28 -20.84 -13.32 -13.94
CA THR A 28 -21.12 -11.96 -14.41
C THR A 28 -22.44 -11.90 -15.16
N TRP A 29 -23.33 -11.04 -14.71
CA TRP A 29 -24.70 -10.90 -15.19
C TRP A 29 -24.87 -9.50 -15.76
N ARG A 30 -25.37 -9.41 -17.00
CA ARG A 30 -25.52 -8.15 -17.73
C ARG A 30 -26.92 -7.99 -18.26
N ALA A 31 -27.53 -6.83 -18.02
CA ALA A 31 -28.66 -6.34 -18.81
C ALA A 31 -28.08 -5.43 -19.91
N GLN A 32 -27.92 -5.96 -21.12
CA GLN A 32 -27.21 -5.29 -22.21
C GLN A 32 -27.66 -5.82 -23.58
N ASP A 33 -27.92 -4.93 -24.52
CA ASP A 33 -28.14 -5.26 -25.93
C ASP A 33 -27.14 -4.51 -26.84
N GLY A 34 -27.36 -4.59 -28.17
CA GLY A 34 -26.48 -3.94 -29.14
C GLY A 34 -26.45 -2.40 -29.09
N ALA A 35 -27.40 -1.77 -28.39
CA ALA A 35 -27.45 -0.32 -28.22
C ALA A 35 -26.84 0.16 -26.89
N GLY A 36 -26.60 -0.73 -25.92
CA GLY A 36 -25.99 -0.39 -24.65
C GLY A 36 -26.51 -1.22 -23.48
N PHE A 37 -26.20 -0.78 -22.26
CA PHE A 37 -26.74 -1.37 -21.05
C PHE A 37 -28.24 -1.03 -20.90
N ARG A 38 -28.98 -1.90 -20.19
CA ARG A 38 -30.43 -1.83 -19.93
C ARG A 38 -30.72 -1.90 -18.43
N GLN A 39 -31.92 -1.55 -18.00
CA GLN A 39 -32.27 -1.54 -16.58
C GLN A 39 -32.22 -2.96 -16.00
N MET A 40 -31.66 -3.10 -14.79
CA MET A 40 -31.68 -4.34 -14.02
C MET A 40 -32.39 -4.14 -12.68
N THR A 41 -33.37 -4.99 -12.38
CA THR A 41 -34.13 -4.96 -11.12
C THR A 41 -34.14 -6.35 -10.49
N ILE A 42 -33.70 -6.47 -9.25
CA ILE A 42 -33.73 -7.72 -8.48
C ILE A 42 -34.63 -7.52 -7.27
N THR A 43 -35.83 -8.08 -7.30
CA THR A 43 -36.85 -7.88 -6.27
C THR A 43 -37.03 -9.12 -5.39
N GLY A 44 -37.50 -8.89 -4.16
CA GLY A 44 -37.93 -9.98 -3.29
C GLY A 44 -39.15 -10.70 -3.86
N ALA A 45 -39.08 -12.02 -3.97
CA ALA A 45 -40.22 -12.86 -4.33
C ALA A 45 -40.72 -13.67 -3.13
N ALA A 46 -42.04 -13.88 -3.01
CA ALA A 46 -42.57 -14.86 -2.08
C ALA A 46 -42.28 -16.28 -2.60
N ALA A 47 -41.80 -17.18 -1.74
CA ALA A 47 -41.63 -18.60 -2.07
C ALA A 47 -42.34 -19.47 -1.01
N PRO A 48 -42.93 -20.61 -1.41
CA PRO A 48 -43.66 -21.50 -0.52
C PRO A 48 -42.77 -22.32 0.42
N VAL A 49 -41.43 -22.25 0.28
CA VAL A 49 -40.47 -23.05 1.06
C VAL A 49 -39.35 -22.16 1.59
N THR A 50 -38.95 -22.38 2.84
CA THR A 50 -37.82 -21.71 3.48
C THR A 50 -36.52 -22.03 2.73
N VAL A 51 -35.77 -21.02 2.31
CA VAL A 51 -34.45 -21.22 1.70
C VAL A 51 -33.49 -21.80 2.75
N ALA A 52 -32.85 -22.93 2.45
CA ALA A 52 -31.84 -23.53 3.33
C ALA A 52 -30.70 -22.55 3.63
N ALA A 53 -30.03 -22.69 4.78
CA ALA A 53 -28.83 -21.89 5.06
C ALA A 53 -27.73 -22.26 4.06
N ASP A 54 -27.15 -21.26 3.39
CA ASP A 54 -25.97 -21.48 2.54
C ASP A 54 -24.69 -21.28 3.36
N THR A 55 -23.71 -22.15 3.12
CA THR A 55 -22.39 -22.12 3.72
C THR A 55 -21.27 -22.06 2.67
N ALA A 56 -21.64 -21.87 1.40
CA ALA A 56 -20.71 -21.65 0.30
C ALA A 56 -19.90 -20.38 0.52
N LEU A 57 -18.57 -20.49 0.33
CA LEU A 57 -17.63 -19.40 0.53
C LEU A 57 -16.96 -18.99 -0.78
N GLY A 58 -16.54 -17.73 -0.86
CA GLY A 58 -15.66 -17.23 -1.92
C GLY A 58 -16.34 -17.07 -3.28
N ALA A 59 -17.68 -17.05 -3.34
CA ALA A 59 -18.40 -16.75 -4.57
C ALA A 59 -18.13 -15.31 -5.04
N ARG A 60 -18.18 -15.06 -6.35
CA ARG A 60 -18.07 -13.73 -6.94
C ARG A 60 -19.26 -13.50 -7.86
N LEU A 61 -20.01 -12.45 -7.59
CA LEU A 61 -21.19 -12.05 -8.34
C LEU A 61 -21.02 -10.61 -8.82
N ALA A 62 -20.95 -10.42 -10.12
CA ALA A 62 -20.93 -9.11 -10.75
C ALA A 62 -22.24 -8.89 -11.52
N LEU A 63 -22.90 -7.77 -11.28
CA LEU A 63 -24.14 -7.34 -11.91
C LEU A 63 -23.90 -6.00 -12.60
N GLU A 64 -24.18 -5.94 -13.90
CA GLU A 64 -23.99 -4.74 -14.72
C GLU A 64 -25.29 -4.41 -15.46
N GLY A 65 -25.74 -3.16 -15.37
CA GLY A 65 -26.94 -2.65 -16.04
C GLY A 65 -26.82 -1.16 -16.29
N GLN A 66 -27.80 -0.55 -16.94
CA GLN A 66 -27.86 0.90 -17.12
C GLN A 66 -28.06 1.56 -15.75
N SER A 67 -29.09 1.12 -15.05
CA SER A 67 -29.33 1.30 -13.62
C SER A 67 -29.52 -0.07 -12.97
N ILE A 68 -29.29 -0.15 -11.66
CA ILE A 68 -29.45 -1.38 -10.88
C ILE A 68 -30.31 -1.10 -9.66
N GLU A 69 -31.38 -1.85 -9.49
CA GLU A 69 -32.18 -1.88 -8.26
C GLU A 69 -32.10 -3.25 -7.57
N VAL A 70 -31.84 -3.28 -6.26
CA VAL A 70 -31.78 -4.49 -5.44
C VAL A 70 -32.68 -4.35 -4.22
N GLY A 71 -33.76 -5.12 -4.17
CA GLY A 71 -34.72 -5.23 -3.07
C GLY A 71 -34.77 -6.61 -2.40
N THR A 72 -33.72 -7.42 -2.57
CA THR A 72 -33.60 -8.76 -1.95
C THR A 72 -32.17 -9.02 -1.49
N THR A 73 -31.89 -10.21 -0.94
CA THR A 73 -30.54 -10.60 -0.54
C THR A 73 -29.72 -11.09 -1.73
N LEU A 74 -28.57 -10.44 -1.96
CA LEU A 74 -27.47 -10.97 -2.76
C LEU A 74 -26.39 -11.48 -1.81
N GLN A 75 -26.04 -12.77 -1.89
CA GLN A 75 -25.14 -13.42 -0.93
C GLN A 75 -23.90 -14.02 -1.61
N ALA A 76 -22.74 -13.64 -1.08
CA ALA A 76 -21.43 -14.16 -1.44
C ALA A 76 -20.52 -14.15 -0.21
N LEU A 77 -20.75 -15.05 0.75
CA LEU A 77 -20.01 -15.12 2.01
C LEU A 77 -18.50 -15.23 1.77
N SER A 78 -17.71 -14.38 2.45
CA SER A 78 -16.25 -14.27 2.25
C SER A 78 -15.82 -14.11 0.78
N GLY A 79 -16.75 -13.65 -0.07
CA GLY A 79 -16.64 -13.56 -1.51
C GLY A 79 -16.77 -12.12 -1.98
N ARG A 80 -17.32 -11.89 -3.17
CA ARG A 80 -17.48 -10.56 -3.75
C ARG A 80 -18.83 -10.32 -4.38
N ILE A 81 -19.33 -9.10 -4.19
CA ILE A 81 -20.53 -8.59 -4.84
C ILE A 81 -20.14 -7.27 -5.53
N THR A 82 -20.37 -7.18 -6.83
CA THR A 82 -20.15 -5.96 -7.62
C THR A 82 -21.44 -5.55 -8.28
N LEU A 83 -21.89 -4.32 -8.02
CA LEU A 83 -23.00 -3.68 -8.72
C LEU A 83 -22.43 -2.51 -9.52
N ALA A 84 -22.61 -2.52 -10.84
CA ALA A 84 -22.16 -1.44 -11.72
C ALA A 84 -23.32 -0.93 -12.59
N ALA A 85 -23.86 0.23 -12.23
CA ALA A 85 -24.70 1.03 -13.12
C ALA A 85 -23.79 1.74 -14.13
N ARG A 86 -23.99 1.43 -15.40
CA ARG A 86 -23.18 1.83 -16.56
C ARG A 86 -23.82 2.93 -17.38
N GLY A 87 -25.07 3.29 -17.07
CA GLY A 87 -25.70 4.47 -17.60
C GLY A 87 -25.02 5.74 -17.08
N THR A 88 -25.24 6.86 -17.77
CA THR A 88 -24.61 8.14 -17.45
C THR A 88 -25.61 9.28 -17.31
N ALA A 89 -26.91 8.99 -17.47
CA ALA A 89 -27.99 9.95 -17.32
C ALA A 89 -28.46 10.04 -15.85
N ASP A 90 -29.20 11.10 -15.53
CA ASP A 90 -29.84 11.22 -14.22
C ASP A 90 -30.85 10.08 -14.00
N GLY A 91 -30.75 9.41 -12.85
CA GLY A 91 -31.52 8.20 -12.53
C GLY A 91 -30.85 6.87 -12.95
N ASP A 92 -29.70 6.91 -13.63
CA ASP A 92 -28.88 5.72 -13.92
C ASP A 92 -28.08 5.27 -12.67
N ASP A 93 -28.80 4.96 -11.60
CA ASP A 93 -28.26 4.79 -10.26
C ASP A 93 -28.06 3.32 -9.86
N VAL A 94 -27.29 3.11 -8.78
CA VAL A 94 -27.35 1.88 -7.98
C VAL A 94 -28.24 2.12 -6.76
N ASN A 95 -29.41 1.49 -6.76
CA ASN A 95 -30.44 1.60 -5.73
C ASN A 95 -30.56 0.30 -4.94
N ILE A 96 -30.16 0.33 -3.66
CA ILE A 96 -30.40 -0.78 -2.73
C ILE A 96 -31.58 -0.36 -1.87
N VAL A 97 -32.77 -0.83 -2.24
CA VAL A 97 -34.04 -0.41 -1.63
C VAL A 97 -34.34 -1.17 -0.34
N ALA A 98 -35.39 -0.79 0.38
CA ALA A 98 -35.76 -1.45 1.63
C ALA A 98 -35.90 -2.98 1.45
N GLY A 99 -35.25 -3.77 2.31
CA GLY A 99 -35.16 -5.24 2.18
C GLY A 99 -33.99 -5.74 1.32
N GLY A 100 -33.32 -4.85 0.58
CA GLY A 100 -32.06 -5.14 -0.12
C GLY A 100 -30.92 -5.41 0.86
N ARG A 101 -30.25 -6.56 0.71
CA ARG A 101 -29.07 -6.92 1.52
C ARG A 101 -27.95 -7.43 0.63
N LEU A 102 -26.79 -6.79 0.72
CA LEU A 102 -25.56 -7.29 0.12
C LEU A 102 -24.75 -8.01 1.20
N ASP A 103 -24.81 -9.34 1.23
CA ASP A 103 -24.21 -10.18 2.28
C ASP A 103 -22.91 -10.81 1.80
N ALA A 104 -21.79 -10.17 2.12
CA ALA A 104 -20.43 -10.67 1.89
C ALA A 104 -19.69 -10.91 3.22
N ARG A 105 -20.40 -11.11 4.33
CA ARG A 105 -19.79 -11.29 5.65
C ARG A 105 -18.89 -12.52 5.72
N GLY A 106 -18.02 -12.53 6.73
CA GLY A 106 -17.17 -13.66 7.05
C GLY A 106 -17.98 -14.85 7.58
N ALA A 107 -17.36 -16.02 7.54
CA ALA A 107 -18.01 -17.26 7.97
C ALA A 107 -17.04 -18.13 8.80
N VAL A 108 -17.62 -19.01 9.61
CA VAL A 108 -16.89 -20.08 10.31
C VAL A 108 -17.21 -21.40 9.64
N LYS A 109 -16.19 -22.18 9.31
CA LYS A 109 -16.33 -23.56 8.85
C LYS A 109 -15.69 -24.49 9.88
N ASP A 110 -16.46 -25.44 10.38
CA ASP A 110 -15.96 -26.45 11.30
C ASP A 110 -15.36 -27.64 10.52
N PHE A 111 -14.13 -28.02 10.88
CA PHE A 111 -13.46 -29.23 10.40
C PHE A 111 -13.25 -30.20 11.57
N ASN A 112 -14.22 -31.09 11.80
CA ASN A 112 -14.18 -32.11 12.87
C ASN A 112 -13.86 -31.53 14.27
N GLY A 113 -14.51 -30.44 14.64
CA GLY A 113 -14.33 -29.71 15.90
C GLY A 113 -13.26 -28.62 15.84
N THR A 114 -12.59 -28.44 14.70
CA THR A 114 -11.61 -27.36 14.50
C THR A 114 -12.24 -26.23 13.68
N PRO A 115 -12.63 -25.10 14.31
CA PRO A 115 -13.18 -23.98 13.58
C PRO A 115 -12.11 -23.27 12.74
N ALA A 116 -12.36 -23.12 11.45
CA ALA A 116 -11.60 -22.28 10.53
C ALA A 116 -12.40 -21.03 10.17
N LEU A 117 -11.74 -19.88 10.18
CA LEU A 117 -12.36 -18.59 9.94
C LEU A 117 -12.10 -18.12 8.51
N ALA A 118 -13.16 -17.76 7.79
CA ALA A 118 -13.07 -17.03 6.52
C ALA A 118 -13.45 -15.57 6.78
N GLY A 119 -12.54 -14.64 6.47
CA GLY A 119 -12.77 -13.21 6.68
C GLY A 119 -13.91 -12.64 5.83
N GLY A 120 -14.35 -11.43 6.16
CA GLY A 120 -15.32 -10.67 5.37
C GLY A 120 -14.83 -10.45 3.93
N GLY A 121 -15.78 -10.46 3.00
CA GLY A 121 -15.60 -10.29 1.57
C GLY A 121 -15.58 -8.83 1.13
N MET A 122 -15.83 -8.58 -0.16
CA MET A 122 -15.83 -7.24 -0.74
C MET A 122 -17.16 -6.91 -1.40
N VAL A 123 -17.64 -5.69 -1.19
CA VAL A 123 -18.77 -5.14 -1.93
C VAL A 123 -18.30 -3.89 -2.68
N THR A 124 -18.52 -3.87 -3.99
CA THR A 124 -18.19 -2.73 -4.86
C THR A 124 -19.46 -2.19 -5.49
N LEU A 125 -19.72 -0.91 -5.30
CA LEU A 125 -20.85 -0.18 -5.88
C LEU A 125 -20.29 0.88 -6.82
N THR A 126 -20.72 0.88 -8.07
CA THR A 126 -20.28 1.86 -9.06
C THR A 126 -21.48 2.38 -9.83
N ALA A 127 -21.65 3.70 -9.83
CA ALA A 127 -22.55 4.39 -10.74
C ALA A 127 -21.69 5.28 -11.64
N ASP A 128 -21.64 4.94 -12.92
CA ASP A 128 -20.81 5.63 -13.90
C ASP A 128 -21.40 7.01 -14.25
N GLY A 129 -20.53 7.89 -14.77
CA GLY A 129 -20.92 9.22 -15.19
C GLY A 129 -21.11 10.23 -14.05
N ASP A 130 -21.31 11.48 -14.47
CA ASP A 130 -21.34 12.65 -13.59
C ASP A 130 -22.66 12.83 -12.82
N ALA A 131 -23.69 12.06 -13.17
CA ALA A 131 -25.03 12.09 -12.57
C ALA A 131 -25.38 10.83 -11.76
N GLY A 132 -24.68 9.71 -11.98
CA GLY A 132 -25.01 8.43 -11.36
C GLY A 132 -24.79 8.43 -9.84
N LYS A 133 -25.79 7.95 -9.09
CA LYS A 133 -25.79 7.96 -7.62
C LYS A 133 -25.79 6.55 -7.06
N VAL A 134 -25.34 6.43 -5.81
CA VAL A 134 -25.51 5.22 -5.01
C VAL A 134 -26.45 5.54 -3.85
N ASN A 135 -27.58 4.85 -3.81
CA ASN A 135 -28.61 5.04 -2.79
C ASN A 135 -28.79 3.75 -1.97
N LEU A 136 -28.48 3.82 -0.67
CA LEU A 136 -28.77 2.76 0.28
C LEU A 136 -29.97 3.17 1.15
N ALA A 137 -31.16 2.69 0.83
CA ALA A 137 -32.40 3.09 1.50
C ALA A 137 -32.47 2.63 2.96
N ALA A 138 -33.31 3.26 3.77
CA ALA A 138 -33.61 2.78 5.12
C ALA A 138 -34.16 1.34 5.06
N GLY A 139 -33.66 0.47 5.95
CA GLY A 139 -33.98 -0.97 5.93
C GLY A 139 -33.17 -1.80 4.93
N ALA A 140 -32.26 -1.19 4.18
CA ALA A 140 -31.25 -1.88 3.38
C ALA A 140 -29.93 -2.06 4.15
N SER A 141 -29.09 -3.02 3.74
CA SER A 141 -27.77 -3.22 4.36
C SER A 141 -26.69 -3.72 3.40
N VAL A 142 -25.44 -3.32 3.69
CA VAL A 142 -24.22 -3.88 3.10
C VAL A 142 -23.39 -4.48 4.22
N ASP A 143 -23.15 -5.78 4.18
CA ASP A 143 -22.50 -6.53 5.25
C ASP A 143 -21.21 -7.20 4.77
N VAL A 144 -20.09 -6.67 5.24
CA VAL A 144 -18.73 -7.19 5.08
C VAL A 144 -18.10 -7.51 6.44
N SER A 145 -18.93 -7.64 7.49
CA SER A 145 -18.46 -7.91 8.84
C SER A 145 -17.73 -9.25 8.94
N ALA A 146 -16.90 -9.40 9.96
CA ALA A 146 -16.24 -10.67 10.24
C ALA A 146 -17.21 -11.67 10.90
N ALA A 147 -16.94 -12.96 10.70
CA ALA A 147 -17.36 -13.96 11.68
C ALA A 147 -16.59 -13.77 13.00
N ALA A 148 -17.11 -14.31 14.11
CA ALA A 148 -16.48 -14.20 15.43
C ALA A 148 -14.98 -14.60 15.38
N GLY A 149 -14.10 -13.69 15.79
CA GLY A 149 -12.65 -13.89 15.78
C GLY A 149 -11.96 -13.71 14.42
N GLY A 150 -12.69 -13.36 13.35
CA GLY A 150 -12.15 -13.13 12.01
C GLY A 150 -11.87 -11.66 11.68
N ASN A 151 -11.25 -11.45 10.51
CA ASN A 151 -11.06 -10.14 9.90
C ASN A 151 -12.31 -9.71 9.12
N ALA A 152 -12.64 -8.42 9.15
CA ALA A 152 -13.69 -7.85 8.31
C ALA A 152 -13.19 -7.55 6.89
N GLY A 153 -14.15 -7.28 6.02
CA GLY A 153 -13.99 -7.07 4.60
C GLY A 153 -13.93 -5.60 4.19
N THR A 154 -14.32 -5.33 2.94
CA THR A 154 -14.15 -4.01 2.31
C THR A 154 -15.40 -3.57 1.56
N VAL A 155 -15.78 -2.30 1.73
CA VAL A 155 -16.78 -1.64 0.89
C VAL A 155 -16.09 -0.61 0.00
N GLN A 156 -16.40 -0.63 -1.30
CA GLN A 156 -15.96 0.37 -2.26
C GLN A 156 -17.18 1.03 -2.92
N VAL A 157 -17.16 2.36 -3.05
CA VAL A 157 -18.18 3.17 -3.70
C VAL A 157 -17.50 4.15 -4.64
N ASN A 158 -17.92 4.15 -5.92
CA ASN A 158 -17.57 5.20 -6.89
C ASN A 158 -18.89 5.72 -7.48
N ALA A 159 -19.19 7.00 -7.28
CA ALA A 159 -20.44 7.61 -7.76
C ALA A 159 -20.31 9.13 -7.86
N SER A 160 -21.32 9.81 -8.37
CA SER A 160 -21.43 11.27 -8.23
C SER A 160 -21.80 11.66 -6.80
N GLU A 161 -22.84 11.02 -6.25
CA GLU A 161 -23.38 11.25 -4.91
C GLU A 161 -23.63 9.93 -4.17
N LEU A 162 -23.67 9.98 -2.84
CA LEU A 162 -23.96 8.85 -1.96
C LEU A 162 -25.01 9.20 -0.91
N THR A 163 -26.16 8.53 -0.97
CA THR A 163 -27.23 8.65 0.03
C THR A 163 -27.26 7.40 0.92
N LEU A 164 -27.09 7.58 2.23
CA LEU A 164 -27.03 6.48 3.23
C LEU A 164 -28.18 6.55 4.24
N GLY A 165 -29.32 5.93 3.90
CA GLY A 165 -30.40 5.62 4.85
C GLY A 165 -30.19 4.29 5.59
N GLY A 166 -29.63 3.28 4.92
CA GLY A 166 -29.42 1.93 5.46
C GLY A 166 -28.11 1.75 6.26
N ASP A 167 -27.75 0.50 6.51
CA ASP A 167 -26.62 0.13 7.37
C ASP A 167 -25.41 -0.38 6.57
N LEU A 168 -24.23 0.07 6.98
CA LEU A 168 -22.95 -0.48 6.54
C LEU A 168 -22.37 -1.27 7.72
N LEU A 169 -22.10 -2.55 7.53
CA LEU A 169 -21.61 -3.46 8.58
C LEU A 169 -20.23 -3.99 8.19
N GLY A 170 -19.21 -3.62 8.96
CA GLY A 170 -17.81 -3.97 8.74
C GLY A 170 -17.05 -4.26 10.04
N ALA A 171 -17.77 -4.62 11.10
CA ALA A 171 -17.17 -4.92 12.41
C ALA A 171 -16.34 -6.20 12.36
N SER A 172 -15.25 -6.23 13.14
CA SER A 172 -14.36 -7.39 13.26
C SER A 172 -14.40 -8.03 14.64
N GLY A 173 -13.78 -9.20 14.77
CA GLY A 173 -13.46 -9.75 16.09
C GLY A 173 -12.46 -8.88 16.87
N THR A 174 -12.36 -9.10 18.17
CA THR A 174 -11.36 -8.44 19.03
C THR A 174 -9.93 -8.69 18.53
N ALA A 175 -9.12 -7.62 18.46
CA ALA A 175 -7.75 -7.64 17.96
C ALA A 175 -7.59 -8.15 16.51
N GLN A 176 -8.67 -8.19 15.74
CA GLN A 176 -8.66 -8.51 14.31
C GLN A 176 -8.73 -7.25 13.47
N ARG A 177 -8.48 -7.38 12.17
CA ARG A 177 -8.59 -6.28 11.22
C ARG A 177 -10.05 -5.88 11.03
N SER A 178 -10.35 -4.61 11.32
CA SER A 178 -11.67 -4.00 11.12
C SER A 178 -11.97 -3.73 9.64
N GLY A 179 -13.19 -3.25 9.36
CA GLY A 179 -13.63 -3.01 7.99
C GLY A 179 -12.87 -1.86 7.32
N SER A 180 -12.71 -1.96 6.01
CA SER A 180 -12.15 -0.91 5.15
C SER A 180 -13.23 -0.30 4.25
N ALA A 181 -13.21 1.03 4.09
CA ALA A 181 -14.09 1.77 3.19
C ALA A 181 -13.29 2.64 2.22
N HIS A 182 -13.56 2.51 0.92
CA HIS A 182 -13.00 3.33 -0.15
C HIS A 182 -14.14 4.01 -0.90
N ILE A 183 -14.23 5.33 -0.81
CA ILE A 183 -15.35 6.12 -1.32
C ILE A 183 -14.81 7.25 -2.18
N GLU A 184 -15.19 7.27 -3.45
CA GLU A 184 -14.93 8.35 -4.38
C GLU A 184 -16.25 8.93 -4.87
N LEU A 185 -16.42 10.23 -4.64
CA LEU A 185 -17.64 10.97 -4.98
C LEU A 185 -17.33 12.23 -5.76
N LYS A 186 -18.24 12.68 -6.62
CA LYS A 186 -18.20 14.03 -7.18
C LYS A 186 -18.45 15.07 -6.08
N GLN A 187 -19.48 14.85 -5.26
CA GLN A 187 -19.86 15.72 -4.15
C GLN A 187 -20.29 14.88 -2.95
N LEU A 188 -20.07 15.40 -1.74
CA LEU A 188 -20.60 14.84 -0.50
C LEU A 188 -21.31 15.94 0.30
N ASP A 189 -22.60 15.76 0.55
CA ASP A 189 -23.40 16.78 1.25
C ASP A 189 -23.12 16.84 2.76
N ASN A 190 -22.90 15.68 3.40
CA ASN A 190 -22.74 15.62 4.85
C ASN A 190 -21.68 14.59 5.27
N PHE A 191 -20.46 15.08 5.48
CA PHE A 191 -19.35 14.26 5.97
C PHE A 191 -19.63 13.62 7.33
N SER A 192 -20.18 14.37 8.29
CA SER A 192 -20.43 13.85 9.65
C SER A 192 -21.42 12.68 9.66
N ALA A 193 -22.44 12.72 8.80
CA ALA A 193 -23.41 11.62 8.64
C ALA A 193 -22.74 10.35 8.09
N LEU A 194 -21.96 10.49 7.01
CA LEU A 194 -21.18 9.38 6.44
C LEU A 194 -20.20 8.81 7.48
N ASN A 195 -19.44 9.68 8.15
CA ASN A 195 -18.47 9.28 9.16
C ASN A 195 -19.12 8.56 10.35
N SER A 196 -20.31 9.00 10.78
CA SER A 196 -21.08 8.34 11.84
C SER A 196 -21.54 6.94 11.43
N LYS A 197 -21.99 6.75 10.18
CA LYS A 197 -22.35 5.43 9.64
C LYS A 197 -21.14 4.49 9.57
N LEU A 198 -19.98 4.98 9.13
CA LEU A 198 -18.74 4.19 9.11
C LEU A 198 -18.25 3.81 10.51
N ASN A 199 -18.37 4.72 11.49
CA ASN A 199 -18.07 4.45 12.89
C ASN A 199 -18.98 3.36 13.46
N ALA A 200 -20.30 3.53 13.34
CA ALA A 200 -21.27 2.56 13.82
C ALA A 200 -21.11 1.19 13.15
N GLY A 201 -20.74 1.18 11.87
CA GLY A 201 -20.45 -0.02 11.11
C GLY A 201 -19.16 -0.75 11.47
N GLY A 202 -18.25 -0.14 12.24
CA GLY A 202 -16.96 -0.76 12.59
C GLY A 202 -15.91 -0.71 11.49
N PHE A 203 -15.98 0.27 10.57
CA PHE A 203 -14.96 0.51 9.55
C PHE A 203 -13.75 1.23 10.15
N ALA A 204 -12.95 0.52 10.95
CA ALA A 204 -11.83 1.10 11.71
C ALA A 204 -10.44 0.74 11.15
N GLU A 205 -10.36 0.00 10.05
CA GLU A 205 -9.06 -0.32 9.44
C GLU A 205 -8.63 0.78 8.46
N THR A 206 -9.42 1.00 7.41
CA THR A 206 -9.12 2.00 6.37
C THR A 206 -10.35 2.84 6.08
N ARG A 207 -10.16 4.15 5.95
CA ARG A 207 -11.14 5.08 5.37
C ARG A 207 -10.46 5.96 4.34
N SER A 208 -10.74 5.71 3.08
CA SER A 208 -10.32 6.57 1.98
C SER A 208 -11.55 7.27 1.44
N LEU A 209 -11.62 8.59 1.56
CA LEU A 209 -12.67 9.43 1.00
C LEU A 209 -12.04 10.44 0.05
N ARG A 210 -12.55 10.48 -1.17
CA ARG A 210 -12.25 11.52 -2.15
C ARG A 210 -13.55 12.20 -2.57
N VAL A 211 -13.57 13.52 -2.55
CA VAL A 211 -14.62 14.35 -3.14
C VAL A 211 -13.99 15.22 -4.23
N ARG A 212 -14.57 15.23 -5.43
CA ARG A 212 -14.07 16.05 -6.54
C ARG A 212 -14.32 17.54 -6.28
N THR A 213 -15.53 17.85 -5.83
CA THR A 213 -16.03 19.19 -5.57
C THR A 213 -16.50 19.32 -4.11
N GLY A 214 -16.42 20.54 -3.59
CA GLY A 214 -16.81 20.83 -2.20
C GLY A 214 -15.72 20.52 -1.17
N ASN A 215 -16.06 20.76 0.09
CA ASN A 215 -15.14 20.68 1.23
C ASN A 215 -15.33 19.39 2.03
N ILE A 216 -14.32 19.04 2.83
CA ILE A 216 -14.45 18.03 3.88
C ILE A 216 -14.24 18.70 5.23
N ASP A 217 -15.29 18.71 6.05
CA ASP A 217 -15.26 19.31 7.39
C ASP A 217 -15.33 18.23 8.48
N VAL A 218 -14.24 18.02 9.21
CA VAL A 218 -14.20 17.18 10.42
C VAL A 218 -14.49 18.10 11.61
N ARG A 219 -15.77 18.26 11.95
CA ARG A 219 -16.23 19.31 12.88
C ARG A 219 -15.87 19.05 14.35
N ALA A 220 -15.77 20.14 15.11
CA ALA A 220 -15.76 20.12 16.57
C ALA A 220 -17.14 19.75 17.12
N ALA A 221 -17.23 19.60 18.45
CA ALA A 221 -18.54 19.56 19.12
C ALA A 221 -19.15 20.97 19.12
N ASP A 222 -20.45 21.09 18.87
CA ASP A 222 -21.17 22.37 18.74
C ASP A 222 -22.38 22.49 19.68
N GLY A 223 -22.37 21.77 20.80
CA GLY A 223 -23.46 21.76 21.79
C GLY A 223 -24.69 20.95 21.37
N ALA A 224 -24.98 20.85 20.08
CA ALA A 224 -26.05 20.02 19.52
C ALA A 224 -25.56 18.64 19.08
N SER A 225 -24.32 18.55 18.59
CA SER A 225 -23.75 17.31 18.07
C SER A 225 -22.35 17.04 18.66
N PRO A 226 -21.99 15.77 18.91
CA PRO A 226 -20.65 15.42 19.39
C PRO A 226 -19.60 15.79 18.34
N ARG A 227 -18.33 15.94 18.75
CA ARG A 227 -17.22 16.15 17.81
C ARG A 227 -17.12 14.98 16.83
N ASP A 228 -16.70 15.25 15.61
CA ASP A 228 -16.40 14.18 14.67
C ASP A 228 -15.10 13.47 15.07
N VAL A 229 -15.14 12.14 15.03
CA VAL A 229 -13.99 11.26 15.19
C VAL A 229 -13.95 10.33 14.00
N VAL A 230 -12.93 10.47 13.14
CA VAL A 230 -12.66 9.54 12.04
C VAL A 230 -11.86 8.37 12.61
N ALA A 231 -12.56 7.42 13.24
CA ALA A 231 -11.95 6.33 13.99
C ALA A 231 -11.49 5.19 13.07
N ALA A 232 -10.36 5.39 12.38
CA ALA A 232 -9.69 4.36 11.62
C ALA A 232 -8.16 4.45 11.73
N ARG A 233 -7.46 3.33 11.52
CA ARG A 233 -5.99 3.29 11.53
C ARG A 233 -5.41 4.02 10.32
N ASP A 234 -5.90 3.71 9.12
CA ASP A 234 -5.45 4.30 7.88
C ASP A 234 -6.53 5.25 7.33
N VAL A 235 -6.23 6.54 7.22
CA VAL A 235 -7.17 7.55 6.78
C VAL A 235 -6.60 8.31 5.59
N THR A 236 -7.39 8.48 4.54
CA THR A 236 -7.10 9.41 3.44
C THR A 236 -8.34 10.25 3.18
N LEU A 237 -8.22 11.56 3.34
CA LEU A 237 -9.25 12.53 2.96
C LEU A 237 -8.69 13.38 1.82
N ALA A 238 -9.40 13.42 0.70
CA ALA A 238 -9.03 14.21 -0.47
C ALA A 238 -10.21 15.09 -0.92
N ALA A 239 -10.00 16.40 -1.00
CA ALA A 239 -10.93 17.36 -1.58
C ALA A 239 -10.24 18.04 -2.77
N ASP A 240 -10.55 17.58 -3.99
CA ASP A 240 -9.76 17.94 -5.18
C ASP A 240 -9.82 19.42 -5.51
N GLU A 241 -11.02 20.01 -5.53
CA GLU A 241 -11.23 21.45 -5.78
C GLU A 241 -11.51 22.25 -4.50
N GLY A 242 -11.49 21.61 -3.34
CA GLY A 242 -11.95 22.18 -2.09
C GLY A 242 -10.89 22.31 -1.00
N THR A 243 -11.39 22.60 0.20
CA THR A 243 -10.60 22.63 1.44
C THR A 243 -10.90 21.43 2.33
N ILE A 244 -9.96 21.13 3.22
CA ILE A 244 -10.17 20.21 4.34
C ILE A 244 -10.04 21.00 5.65
N ASN A 245 -11.10 21.05 6.45
CA ASN A 245 -11.09 21.73 7.75
C ASN A 245 -11.23 20.70 8.86
N VAL A 246 -10.24 20.62 9.74
CA VAL A 246 -10.20 19.68 10.86
C VAL A 246 -10.28 20.44 12.17
N ALA A 247 -11.40 20.31 12.86
CA ALA A 247 -11.62 20.78 14.22
C ALA A 247 -11.89 19.62 15.20
N GLY A 248 -12.27 18.45 14.69
CA GLY A 248 -12.44 17.20 15.43
C GLY A 248 -11.17 16.34 15.49
N THR A 249 -11.35 15.02 15.43
CA THR A 249 -10.25 14.05 15.49
C THR A 249 -10.18 13.18 14.25
N VAL A 250 -8.98 13.03 13.68
CA VAL A 250 -8.71 12.12 12.57
C VAL A 250 -7.73 11.05 13.03
N GLY A 251 -8.10 9.78 12.86
CA GLY A 251 -7.27 8.63 13.21
C GLY A 251 -7.53 8.09 14.62
N SER A 252 -7.22 6.80 14.79
CA SER A 252 -7.31 6.09 16.07
C SER A 252 -5.95 5.71 16.68
N GLY A 253 -4.85 6.02 16.00
CA GLY A 253 -3.55 5.40 16.27
C GLY A 253 -3.54 3.91 15.92
N SER A 254 -2.50 3.19 16.37
CA SER A 254 -2.31 1.77 16.12
C SER A 254 -1.68 1.03 17.29
N THR A 255 -2.12 -0.21 17.52
CA THR A 255 -1.53 -1.13 18.50
C THR A 255 -0.36 -1.96 17.92
N GLY A 256 -0.10 -1.87 16.61
CA GLY A 256 0.91 -2.65 15.89
C GLY A 256 1.55 -1.84 14.74
N ARG A 257 1.14 -2.12 13.49
CA ARG A 257 1.63 -1.42 12.27
C ARG A 257 1.49 0.09 12.35
N ALA A 258 2.35 0.84 11.66
CA ALA A 258 2.24 2.30 11.61
C ALA A 258 0.86 2.72 11.05
N ALA A 259 0.17 3.64 11.73
CA ALA A 259 -1.02 4.30 11.19
C ALA A 259 -0.63 5.27 10.09
N THR A 260 -1.42 5.37 9.01
CA THR A 260 -1.16 6.35 7.93
C THR A 260 -2.33 7.31 7.79
N ILE A 261 -2.05 8.62 7.85
CA ILE A 261 -3.06 9.66 7.69
C ILE A 261 -2.64 10.63 6.59
N GLY A 262 -3.45 10.73 5.54
CA GLY A 262 -3.26 11.65 4.42
C GLY A 262 -4.40 12.65 4.32
N LEU A 263 -4.10 13.94 4.31
CA LEU A 263 -5.05 15.03 4.04
C LEU A 263 -4.57 15.78 2.81
N TYR A 264 -5.33 15.73 1.72
CA TYR A 264 -4.96 16.31 0.43
C TYR A 264 -6.05 17.27 -0.06
N ALA A 265 -5.74 18.56 -0.17
CA ALA A 265 -6.72 19.57 -0.59
C ALA A 265 -6.24 20.41 -1.77
N GLY A 266 -7.12 20.71 -2.72
CA GLY A 266 -6.84 21.63 -3.82
C GLY A 266 -6.58 23.06 -3.36
N GLN A 267 -7.42 23.55 -2.45
CA GLN A 267 -7.47 24.97 -2.06
C GLN A 267 -6.93 25.26 -0.66
N GLY A 268 -6.82 24.26 0.21
CA GLY A 268 -6.15 24.43 1.49
C GLY A 268 -6.55 23.45 2.58
N VAL A 269 -5.71 23.36 3.62
CA VAL A 269 -5.99 22.57 4.81
C VAL A 269 -5.91 23.45 6.06
N THR A 270 -6.92 23.35 6.92
CA THR A 270 -6.91 23.94 8.26
C THR A 270 -6.95 22.84 9.31
N LEU A 271 -5.99 22.84 10.23
CA LEU A 271 -6.05 22.10 11.49
C LEU A 271 -6.32 23.12 12.60
N SER A 272 -7.58 23.25 13.01
CA SER A 272 -8.05 24.26 13.96
C SER A 272 -7.62 23.94 15.40
N ALA A 273 -7.58 24.96 16.24
CA ALA A 273 -7.31 24.79 17.68
C ALA A 273 -8.23 23.71 18.29
N GLY A 274 -7.64 22.76 19.03
CA GLY A 274 -8.35 21.63 19.64
C GLY A 274 -8.55 20.41 18.72
N SER A 275 -8.14 20.49 17.45
CA SER A 275 -8.10 19.34 16.55
C SER A 275 -6.97 18.37 16.90
N VAL A 276 -7.18 17.09 16.56
CA VAL A 276 -6.18 16.03 16.77
C VAL A 276 -6.07 15.15 15.54
N ILE A 277 -4.86 15.02 15.01
CA ILE A 277 -4.48 13.92 14.12
C ILE A 277 -3.75 12.86 14.94
N ASN A 278 -4.36 11.70 15.15
CA ASN A 278 -3.80 10.62 15.96
C ASN A 278 -3.32 9.47 15.08
N ALA A 279 -2.01 9.44 14.84
CA ALA A 279 -1.29 8.34 14.20
C ALA A 279 -0.30 7.67 15.18
N SER A 280 -0.54 7.76 16.48
CA SER A 280 0.38 7.26 17.50
C SER A 280 0.39 5.74 17.62
N GLY A 281 1.55 5.18 17.98
CA GLY A 281 1.67 3.82 18.48
C GLY A 281 1.18 3.75 19.92
N SER A 282 0.09 3.02 20.17
CA SER A 282 -0.61 2.96 21.46
C SER A 282 -0.13 1.83 22.39
N THR A 283 0.77 0.97 21.91
CA THR A 283 1.40 -0.12 22.69
C THR A 283 2.93 0.03 22.71
N SER A 284 3.63 -0.79 23.49
CA SER A 284 5.10 -0.81 23.54
C SER A 284 5.75 -1.15 22.19
N ASN A 285 5.06 -1.90 21.33
CA ASN A 285 5.53 -2.32 20.01
C ASN A 285 4.81 -1.58 18.86
N GLY A 286 3.89 -0.65 19.17
CA GLY A 286 3.15 0.09 18.16
C GLY A 286 4.04 1.11 17.45
N ASN A 287 4.21 1.00 16.14
CA ASN A 287 5.00 1.95 15.36
C ASN A 287 4.36 3.34 15.40
N GLY A 288 5.19 4.38 15.46
CA GLY A 288 4.75 5.73 15.20
C GLY A 288 4.27 5.84 13.76
N GLY A 289 3.15 6.51 13.54
CA GLY A 289 2.51 6.60 12.24
C GLY A 289 3.07 7.69 11.32
N ASN A 290 2.59 7.68 10.08
CA ASN A 290 2.95 8.62 9.04
C ASN A 290 1.78 9.57 8.77
N VAL A 291 2.02 10.87 8.86
CA VAL A 291 1.04 11.92 8.58
C VAL A 291 1.53 12.76 7.41
N HIS A 292 0.72 12.87 6.35
CA HIS A 292 0.96 13.76 5.23
C HIS A 292 -0.21 14.73 5.09
N VAL A 293 0.05 16.01 5.29
CA VAL A 293 -0.90 17.08 4.98
C VAL A 293 -0.34 17.85 3.79
N ALA A 294 -1.12 17.95 2.72
CA ALA A 294 -0.68 18.60 1.49
C ALA A 294 -1.78 19.47 0.91
N THR A 295 -1.35 20.59 0.32
CA THR A 295 -2.22 21.39 -0.52
C THR A 295 -1.59 21.72 -1.87
N GLN A 296 -2.41 21.80 -2.92
CA GLN A 296 -1.95 22.14 -4.26
C GLN A 296 -1.85 23.65 -4.50
N SER A 297 -2.73 24.42 -3.86
CA SER A 297 -2.83 25.87 -3.95
C SER A 297 -3.34 26.45 -2.62
N GLY A 298 -3.57 27.77 -2.55
CA GLY A 298 -4.14 28.39 -1.36
C GLY A 298 -3.25 28.28 -0.12
N PHE A 299 -3.73 27.63 0.96
CA PHE A 299 -3.12 27.74 2.29
C PHE A 299 -2.95 26.42 3.06
N LEU A 300 -1.98 26.38 3.97
CA LEU A 300 -1.86 25.35 5.02
C LEU A 300 -1.79 26.03 6.40
N ASN A 301 -2.86 25.89 7.19
CA ASN A 301 -2.97 26.43 8.53
C ASN A 301 -2.93 25.28 9.55
N PHE A 302 -1.97 25.33 10.45
CA PHE A 302 -1.86 24.44 11.60
C PHE A 302 -1.88 25.31 12.85
N ASP A 303 -3.07 25.55 13.39
CA ASP A 303 -3.30 26.58 14.39
C ASP A 303 -2.69 26.23 15.75
N ALA A 304 -2.40 27.25 16.56
CA ALA A 304 -2.01 27.06 17.95
C ALA A 304 -3.10 26.25 18.69
N GLY A 305 -2.69 25.19 19.39
CA GLY A 305 -3.61 24.28 20.08
C GLY A 305 -4.13 23.11 19.25
N ALA A 306 -3.82 23.04 17.95
CA ALA A 306 -3.98 21.82 17.16
C ALA A 306 -2.82 20.84 17.42
N VAL A 307 -3.08 19.53 17.32
CA VAL A 307 -2.10 18.48 17.64
C VAL A 307 -1.99 17.43 16.52
N ILE A 308 -0.76 17.05 16.19
CA ILE A 308 -0.45 15.84 15.43
C ILE A 308 0.35 14.90 16.34
N ASP A 309 -0.14 13.70 16.59
CA ASP A 309 0.54 12.69 17.42
C ASP A 309 1.02 11.51 16.57
N VAL A 310 2.35 11.37 16.47
CA VAL A 310 3.05 10.30 15.74
C VAL A 310 4.01 9.54 16.67
N ARG A 311 3.84 9.67 17.99
CA ARG A 311 4.72 9.03 18.96
C ARG A 311 4.68 7.51 18.81
N LYS A 312 5.85 6.90 18.87
CA LYS A 312 6.00 5.44 18.81
C LYS A 312 5.94 4.78 20.19
N GLY A 313 5.68 3.48 20.21
CA GLY A 313 5.95 2.61 21.35
C GLY A 313 7.45 2.52 21.67
N ALA A 314 7.78 2.13 22.90
CA ALA A 314 9.17 2.05 23.37
C ALA A 314 10.09 1.26 22.42
N ASN A 315 9.64 0.10 21.93
CA ASN A 315 10.42 -0.82 21.09
C ASN A 315 10.12 -0.69 19.59
N ALA A 316 9.39 0.34 19.18
CA ALA A 316 8.85 0.44 17.84
C ALA A 316 9.66 1.38 16.94
N GLN A 317 9.28 1.44 15.66
CA GLN A 317 9.83 2.39 14.70
C GLN A 317 9.19 3.77 14.85
N THR A 318 9.97 4.82 14.56
CA THR A 318 9.50 6.22 14.62
C THR A 318 8.60 6.56 13.45
N GLY A 319 7.60 7.41 13.69
CA GLY A 319 6.73 7.94 12.65
C GLY A 319 7.31 9.11 11.87
N SER A 320 6.46 9.76 11.07
CA SER A 320 6.82 10.97 10.34
C SER A 320 5.64 11.92 10.15
N VAL A 321 5.94 13.23 10.05
CA VAL A 321 4.99 14.28 9.67
C VAL A 321 5.56 15.03 8.48
N THR A 322 4.80 15.11 7.40
CA THR A 322 5.13 15.88 6.20
C THR A 322 4.02 16.90 5.94
N LEU A 323 4.38 18.18 5.94
CA LEU A 323 3.49 19.30 5.61
C LEU A 323 3.93 19.86 4.26
N THR A 324 3.14 19.66 3.20
CA THR A 324 3.50 20.08 1.83
C THR A 324 2.70 21.27 1.40
N VAL A 325 3.40 22.29 0.91
CA VAL A 325 2.82 23.52 0.35
C VAL A 325 3.40 23.75 -1.06
N PRO A 326 2.67 24.41 -1.96
CA PRO A 326 3.18 24.72 -3.29
C PRO A 326 4.37 25.67 -3.20
N ARG A 327 5.30 25.53 -4.14
CA ARG A 327 6.41 26.45 -4.39
C ARG A 327 6.30 27.00 -5.81
N ASP A 328 6.36 28.32 -5.94
CA ASP A 328 6.37 28.96 -7.26
C ASP A 328 7.77 29.02 -7.91
N ALA A 329 7.85 29.62 -9.10
CA ALA A 329 9.11 29.74 -9.84
C ALA A 329 10.09 30.79 -9.24
N SER A 330 9.62 31.62 -8.31
CA SER A 330 10.44 32.58 -7.57
C SER A 330 10.96 32.02 -6.23
N ASN A 331 10.73 30.73 -5.97
CA ASN A 331 11.01 30.04 -4.71
C ASN A 331 10.18 30.52 -3.52
N ALA A 332 9.08 31.24 -3.75
CA ALA A 332 8.12 31.56 -2.71
C ALA A 332 7.25 30.34 -2.40
N LEU A 333 7.03 30.09 -1.11
CA LEU A 333 6.09 29.08 -0.64
C LEU A 333 4.68 29.66 -0.61
N GLY A 334 3.68 28.82 -0.89
CA GLY A 334 2.27 29.14 -0.69
C GLY A 334 1.98 29.53 0.76
N ALA A 335 0.84 30.21 0.97
CA ALA A 335 0.46 30.74 2.27
C ALA A 335 0.46 29.62 3.32
N ASN A 336 1.17 29.83 4.43
CA ASN A 336 1.22 28.86 5.51
C ASN A 336 1.34 29.54 6.88
N VAL A 337 0.66 28.96 7.87
CA VAL A 337 0.71 29.37 9.27
C VAL A 337 0.88 28.12 10.10
N LEU A 338 2.10 27.87 10.60
CA LEU A 338 2.46 26.63 11.27
C LEU A 338 2.74 26.88 12.75
N GLN A 339 1.72 26.80 13.60
CA GLN A 339 1.78 27.12 15.03
C GLN A 339 1.35 25.97 15.96
N GLY A 340 0.88 24.86 15.39
CA GLY A 340 0.43 23.69 16.15
C GLY A 340 1.56 22.85 16.74
N THR A 341 1.16 21.80 17.46
CA THR A 341 2.08 20.93 18.21
C THR A 341 2.20 19.55 17.54
N VAL A 342 3.44 19.13 17.26
CA VAL A 342 3.74 17.76 16.84
C VAL A 342 4.31 16.98 18.02
N LEU A 343 3.62 15.92 18.42
CA LEU A 343 4.11 14.97 19.41
C LEU A 343 4.90 13.87 18.70
N SER A 344 6.21 13.84 18.95
CA SER A 344 7.19 13.07 18.18
C SER A 344 8.00 12.10 19.02
N GLN A 345 8.03 12.29 20.34
CA GLN A 345 8.76 11.48 21.31
C GLN A 345 7.92 11.23 22.55
N ARG A 346 7.88 9.99 23.05
CA ARG A 346 7.12 9.67 24.26
C ARG A 346 7.96 9.87 25.52
N LEU A 347 9.22 9.47 25.47
CA LEU A 347 10.18 9.59 26.57
C LEU A 347 11.40 10.39 26.14
N ALA A 348 12.03 11.09 27.09
CA ALA A 348 13.29 11.78 26.86
C ALA A 348 14.38 10.75 26.49
N GLY A 349 15.01 10.92 25.31
CA GLY A 349 16.00 10.00 24.77
C GLY A 349 15.48 9.07 23.66
N ASP A 350 14.17 9.02 23.41
CA ASP A 350 13.63 8.33 22.23
C ASP A 350 14.11 9.00 20.93
N THR A 351 14.32 8.23 19.87
CA THR A 351 14.45 8.82 18.54
C THR A 351 13.13 9.50 18.17
N ALA A 352 13.18 10.79 17.80
CA ALA A 352 11.99 11.52 17.36
C ALA A 352 11.48 11.01 16.01
N ALA A 353 10.17 11.09 15.83
CA ALA A 353 9.58 11.14 14.49
C ALA A 353 10.17 12.30 13.67
N THR A 354 10.32 12.09 12.35
CA THR A 354 10.80 13.15 11.47
C THR A 354 9.68 14.13 11.17
N VAL A 355 9.92 15.44 11.32
CA VAL A 355 8.96 16.49 10.98
C VAL A 355 9.54 17.33 9.85
N ALA A 356 8.83 17.43 8.73
CA ALA A 356 9.28 18.18 7.56
C ALA A 356 8.20 19.09 6.99
N VAL A 357 8.60 20.31 6.63
CA VAL A 357 7.85 21.20 5.75
C VAL A 357 8.45 21.11 4.35
N VAL A 358 7.63 20.86 3.34
CA VAL A 358 8.06 20.57 1.97
C VAL A 358 7.53 21.64 1.03
N GLY A 359 8.44 22.30 0.30
CA GLY A 359 8.09 23.18 -0.82
C GLY A 359 8.04 22.40 -2.13
N GLN A 360 6.85 22.22 -2.70
CA GLN A 360 6.62 21.42 -3.90
C GLN A 360 6.62 22.27 -5.18
N ARG A 361 7.62 22.06 -6.04
CA ARG A 361 7.71 22.70 -7.35
C ARG A 361 7.15 21.78 -8.44
N VAL A 362 6.13 22.25 -9.15
CA VAL A 362 5.49 21.53 -10.26
C VAL A 362 5.98 22.03 -11.62
N TYR A 363 6.45 21.12 -12.46
CA TYR A 363 6.86 21.36 -13.83
C TYR A 363 5.89 20.67 -14.79
N SER A 364 5.13 21.45 -15.54
CA SER A 364 4.38 20.91 -16.69
C SER A 364 5.34 20.70 -17.86
N VAL A 365 5.38 19.47 -18.37
CA VAL A 365 6.26 19.06 -19.47
C VAL A 365 5.46 18.35 -20.55
N GLY A 366 5.90 18.49 -21.80
CA GLY A 366 5.26 17.78 -22.92
C GLY A 366 3.91 18.32 -23.37
N ALA A 367 3.26 17.55 -24.23
CA ALA A 367 1.90 17.75 -24.72
C ALA A 367 1.14 16.40 -24.72
N ALA A 368 -0.20 16.45 -24.74
CA ALA A 368 -1.08 15.29 -24.54
C ALA A 368 -0.85 14.10 -25.50
N ASP A 369 -0.42 14.36 -26.74
CA ASP A 369 -0.31 13.32 -27.79
C ASP A 369 1.14 12.93 -28.12
N SER A 370 2.08 13.08 -27.18
CA SER A 370 3.50 12.74 -27.44
C SER A 370 4.21 12.17 -26.21
N GLU A 371 5.14 11.24 -26.45
CA GLU A 371 6.05 10.77 -25.41
C GLU A 371 7.08 11.86 -25.09
N THR A 372 7.05 12.36 -23.85
CA THR A 372 8.01 13.32 -23.35
C THR A 372 9.21 12.59 -22.78
N THR A 373 10.41 12.82 -23.30
CA THR A 373 11.64 12.26 -22.72
C THR A 373 12.32 13.26 -21.80
N VAL A 374 12.62 12.84 -20.57
CA VAL A 374 13.44 13.65 -19.64
C VAL A 374 14.93 13.49 -20.00
N THR A 375 15.58 14.59 -20.34
CA THR A 375 17.01 14.62 -20.72
C THR A 375 17.91 14.94 -19.52
N PRO A 376 19.22 14.63 -19.59
CA PRO A 376 20.19 15.06 -18.57
C PRO A 376 20.24 16.58 -18.35
N ALA A 377 19.97 17.37 -19.39
CA ALA A 377 19.89 18.83 -19.29
C ALA A 377 18.69 19.25 -18.42
N ASN A 378 17.51 18.62 -18.61
CA ASN A 378 16.34 18.88 -17.77
C ASN A 378 16.64 18.55 -16.30
N ILE A 379 17.23 17.38 -16.04
CA ILE A 379 17.61 16.94 -14.67
C ILE A 379 18.54 17.97 -14.02
N THR A 380 19.52 18.49 -14.75
CA THR A 380 20.46 19.51 -14.26
C THR A 380 19.73 20.82 -13.92
N THR A 381 18.80 21.26 -14.77
CA THR A 381 17.97 22.45 -14.51
C THR A 381 17.12 22.29 -13.24
N TYR A 382 16.45 21.15 -13.07
CA TYR A 382 15.64 20.90 -11.87
C TYR A 382 16.49 20.83 -10.60
N ALA A 383 17.69 20.25 -10.69
CA ALA A 383 18.62 20.18 -9.57
C ALA A 383 19.12 21.58 -9.15
N ALA A 384 19.40 22.45 -10.12
CA ALA A 384 19.82 23.84 -9.87
C ALA A 384 18.70 24.66 -9.23
N ASP A 385 17.46 24.52 -9.70
CA ASP A 385 16.28 25.16 -9.13
C ASP A 385 16.00 24.66 -7.69
N HIS A 386 16.10 23.35 -7.45
CA HIS A 386 16.02 22.78 -6.11
C HIS A 386 17.09 23.36 -5.17
N LEU A 387 18.36 23.40 -5.62
CA LEU A 387 19.47 23.96 -4.86
C LEU A 387 19.24 25.44 -4.54
N ALA A 388 18.75 26.22 -5.51
CA ALA A 388 18.44 27.63 -5.33
C ALA A 388 17.41 27.83 -4.22
N PHE A 389 16.29 27.10 -4.26
CA PHE A 389 15.28 27.12 -3.20
C PHE A 389 15.88 26.84 -1.82
N MET A 390 16.61 25.74 -1.69
CA MET A 390 17.19 25.34 -0.40
C MET A 390 18.19 26.36 0.15
N ASN A 391 18.84 27.15 -0.72
CA ASN A 391 19.77 28.20 -0.31
C ASN A 391 19.09 29.54 0.01
N THR A 392 18.03 29.90 -0.72
CA THR A 392 17.39 31.22 -0.60
C THR A 392 16.29 31.26 0.45
N THR A 393 15.66 30.12 0.75
CA THR A 393 14.54 30.08 1.70
C THR A 393 15.03 30.06 3.14
N ASN A 394 14.53 30.99 3.96
CA ASN A 394 14.79 31.01 5.39
C ASN A 394 14.05 29.85 6.09
N ALA A 395 14.69 28.69 6.18
CA ALA A 395 14.11 27.50 6.79
C ALA A 395 13.64 27.74 8.23
N ALA A 396 14.38 28.53 9.02
CA ALA A 396 14.02 28.83 10.41
C ALA A 396 12.70 29.63 10.51
N ALA A 397 12.46 30.55 9.57
CA ALA A 397 11.18 31.27 9.51
C ALA A 397 10.01 30.37 9.13
N VAL A 398 10.23 29.40 8.23
CA VAL A 398 9.19 28.47 7.79
C VAL A 398 8.79 27.49 8.90
N VAL A 399 9.77 26.90 9.59
CA VAL A 399 9.49 25.83 10.58
C VAL A 399 9.40 26.32 12.01
N GLY A 400 9.88 27.54 12.32
CA GLY A 400 10.09 28.02 13.69
C GLY A 400 8.82 28.24 14.52
N GLY A 401 7.64 28.26 13.88
CA GLY A 401 6.37 28.36 14.59
C GLY A 401 5.90 27.02 15.20
N LEU A 402 6.31 25.89 14.63
CA LEU A 402 5.90 24.55 15.04
C LEU A 402 6.39 24.23 16.45
N ARG A 403 5.55 23.56 17.24
CA ARG A 403 5.85 23.18 18.62
C ARG A 403 6.06 21.67 18.77
N GLY A 404 6.96 21.28 19.67
CA GLY A 404 7.23 19.88 20.01
C GLY A 404 6.61 19.46 21.35
N ASP A 405 6.90 18.23 21.79
CA ASP A 405 6.34 17.58 22.98
C ASP A 405 6.44 18.39 24.31
N GLY A 406 7.43 19.29 24.42
CA GLY A 406 7.65 20.15 25.59
C GLY A 406 7.21 21.62 25.43
N GLY A 407 6.48 21.96 24.36
CA GLY A 407 6.04 23.34 24.06
C GLY A 407 7.11 24.27 23.46
N GLY A 408 8.36 23.83 23.40
CA GLY A 408 9.43 24.46 22.63
C GLY A 408 9.27 24.25 21.12
N ALA A 409 10.19 24.79 20.32
CA ALA A 409 10.18 24.59 18.87
C ALA A 409 10.34 23.09 18.50
N ALA A 410 9.58 22.63 17.51
CA ALA A 410 9.73 21.28 16.98
C ALA A 410 11.09 21.12 16.28
N SER A 411 11.65 19.92 16.29
CA SER A 411 12.83 19.56 15.48
C SER A 411 12.43 19.34 14.00
N ALA A 412 11.84 20.37 13.40
CA ALA A 412 11.34 20.34 12.03
C ALA A 412 12.39 20.84 11.03
N VAL A 413 12.35 20.31 9.81
CA VAL A 413 13.28 20.66 8.73
C VAL A 413 12.54 21.11 7.48
N LEU A 414 13.17 21.99 6.69
CA LEU A 414 12.73 22.33 5.34
C LEU A 414 13.25 21.30 4.34
N ARG A 415 12.41 20.88 3.40
CA ARG A 415 12.78 20.01 2.27
C ARG A 415 12.18 20.53 0.96
N GLY A 416 12.81 20.19 -0.17
CA GLY A 416 12.25 20.45 -1.50
C GLY A 416 11.50 19.24 -2.04
N ALA A 417 10.52 19.47 -2.91
CA ALA A 417 9.97 18.43 -3.77
C ALA A 417 9.92 18.91 -5.22
N THR A 418 10.14 17.98 -6.14
CA THR A 418 10.11 18.21 -7.58
C THR A 418 9.06 17.29 -8.18
N GLU A 419 8.07 17.87 -8.85
CA GLU A 419 7.03 17.14 -9.55
C GLU A 419 7.05 17.47 -11.04
N LEU A 420 7.07 16.45 -11.89
CA LEU A 420 6.83 16.58 -13.32
C LEU A 420 5.42 16.09 -13.63
N ARG A 421 4.66 16.90 -14.36
CA ARG A 421 3.32 16.58 -14.87
C ARG A 421 3.34 16.59 -16.39
N THR A 422 2.71 15.60 -17.01
CA THR A 422 2.44 15.62 -18.44
C THR A 422 1.06 15.05 -18.73
N ASP A 423 0.36 15.67 -19.68
CA ASP A 423 -0.94 15.22 -20.17
C ASP A 423 -0.81 13.98 -21.07
N GLY A 424 0.40 13.67 -21.56
CA GLY A 424 0.70 12.54 -22.42
C GLY A 424 1.55 11.47 -21.73
N ASP A 425 2.40 10.81 -22.50
CA ASP A 425 3.32 9.78 -22.01
C ASP A 425 4.63 10.42 -21.50
N LEU A 426 5.28 9.79 -20.52
CA LEU A 426 6.57 10.21 -19.95
C LEU A 426 7.59 9.08 -20.00
N ALA A 427 8.79 9.39 -20.47
CA ALA A 427 9.90 8.46 -20.55
C ALA A 427 11.15 8.96 -19.80
N LEU A 428 11.74 8.10 -18.98
CA LEU A 428 13.03 8.31 -18.36
C LEU A 428 14.08 7.41 -19.01
N ASN A 429 14.83 7.97 -19.96
CA ASN A 429 15.85 7.24 -20.72
C ASN A 429 17.27 7.45 -20.17
N SER A 430 17.45 8.37 -19.22
CA SER A 430 18.75 8.71 -18.62
C SER A 430 18.72 8.49 -17.10
N PRO A 431 19.85 8.13 -16.47
CA PRO A 431 19.91 8.02 -15.02
C PRO A 431 19.58 9.34 -14.33
N TRP A 432 18.77 9.29 -13.28
CA TRP A 432 18.46 10.43 -12.44
C TRP A 432 19.01 10.22 -11.03
N ASN A 433 20.26 10.65 -10.84
CA ASN A 433 20.95 10.56 -9.57
C ASN A 433 20.53 11.68 -8.62
N LEU A 434 19.81 11.34 -7.56
CA LEU A 434 19.32 12.24 -6.51
C LEU A 434 20.29 12.35 -5.31
N THR A 435 21.48 11.74 -5.38
CA THR A 435 22.49 11.81 -4.30
C THR A 435 23.57 12.88 -4.54
N THR A 436 23.40 13.73 -5.56
CA THR A 436 24.33 14.83 -5.84
C THR A 436 24.15 15.97 -4.83
N ALA A 437 25.17 16.81 -4.69
CA ALA A 437 25.13 17.96 -3.77
C ALA A 437 23.94 18.89 -4.01
N SER A 438 23.54 19.11 -5.27
CA SER A 438 22.40 19.95 -5.64
C SER A 438 21.05 19.40 -5.15
N TRP A 439 20.89 18.07 -5.15
CA TRP A 439 19.70 17.39 -4.63
C TRP A 439 19.76 17.15 -3.12
N MET A 440 20.96 17.12 -2.53
CA MET A 440 21.17 16.81 -1.11
C MET A 440 21.59 18.04 -0.28
N GLN A 441 21.22 19.25 -0.70
CA GLN A 441 21.60 20.48 -0.02
C GLN A 441 21.20 20.44 1.46
N GLY A 442 22.18 20.67 2.35
CA GLY A 442 21.97 20.61 3.80
C GLY A 442 21.64 19.20 4.34
N SER A 443 21.96 18.14 3.59
CA SER A 443 21.58 16.75 3.90
C SER A 443 20.08 16.52 3.98
N GLN A 444 19.29 17.36 3.29
CA GLN A 444 17.83 17.29 3.27
C GLN A 444 17.35 16.66 1.95
N PRO A 445 17.03 15.36 1.92
CA PRO A 445 16.41 14.77 0.75
C PRO A 445 14.96 15.24 0.59
N GLY A 446 14.45 15.14 -0.63
CA GLY A 446 13.11 15.54 -0.99
C GLY A 446 12.21 14.40 -1.46
N THR A 447 11.19 14.77 -2.23
CA THR A 447 10.35 13.84 -2.99
C THR A 447 10.43 14.17 -4.48
N LEU A 448 10.77 13.18 -5.30
CA LEU A 448 10.63 13.25 -6.75
C LEU A 448 9.30 12.60 -7.14
N SER A 449 8.41 13.33 -7.81
CA SER A 449 7.13 12.83 -8.33
C SER A 449 7.08 12.95 -9.84
N LEU A 450 6.78 11.86 -10.53
CA LEU A 450 6.52 11.84 -11.97
C LEU A 450 5.07 11.41 -12.19
N ARG A 451 4.27 12.28 -12.83
CA ARG A 451 2.84 12.05 -13.07
C ARG A 451 2.54 12.24 -14.55
N ALA A 452 2.27 11.12 -15.23
CA ALA A 452 1.84 11.11 -16.63
C ALA A 452 0.37 10.72 -16.69
N ALA A 453 -0.48 11.52 -17.34
CA ALA A 453 -1.86 11.13 -17.61
C ALA A 453 -1.92 9.97 -18.63
N GLY A 454 -0.88 9.81 -19.46
CA GLY A 454 -0.62 8.61 -20.26
C GLY A 454 0.25 7.58 -19.54
N ASN A 455 1.11 6.90 -20.29
CA ASN A 455 2.07 5.92 -19.79
C ASN A 455 3.29 6.58 -19.11
N LEU A 456 3.89 5.88 -18.16
CA LEU A 456 5.19 6.25 -17.59
C LEU A 456 6.17 5.08 -17.79
N THR A 457 7.20 5.28 -18.62
CA THR A 457 8.24 4.27 -18.85
C THR A 457 9.57 4.70 -18.24
N VAL A 458 10.13 3.85 -17.37
CA VAL A 458 11.45 4.03 -16.76
C VAL A 458 12.42 3.05 -17.41
N ARG A 459 13.42 3.56 -18.13
CA ARG A 459 14.45 2.74 -18.81
C ARG A 459 15.83 2.83 -18.17
N SER A 460 15.97 3.67 -17.13
CA SER A 460 17.23 3.91 -16.44
C SER A 460 17.05 4.10 -14.93
N ALA A 461 18.17 4.10 -14.20
CA ALA A 461 18.15 4.17 -12.75
C ALA A 461 17.69 5.54 -12.23
N VAL A 462 16.78 5.55 -11.25
CA VAL A 462 16.28 6.75 -10.57
C VAL A 462 16.52 6.61 -9.06
N GLY A 463 16.95 7.70 -8.43
CA GLY A 463 17.22 7.79 -7.00
C GLY A 463 18.71 7.66 -6.71
N SER A 464 19.16 6.55 -6.13
CA SER A 464 20.58 6.36 -5.81
C SER A 464 21.46 6.16 -7.04
N ALA A 465 22.70 6.65 -6.98
CA ALA A 465 23.69 6.59 -8.06
C ALA A 465 24.17 5.17 -8.39
N ASP A 466 24.22 4.30 -7.39
CA ASP A 466 24.70 2.92 -7.47
C ASP A 466 24.00 2.04 -6.42
N ASP A 467 24.44 0.78 -6.33
CA ASP A 467 23.93 -0.20 -5.38
C ASP A 467 24.68 -0.10 -4.02
N LEU A 468 25.33 1.02 -3.67
CA LEU A 468 25.99 1.23 -2.37
C LEU A 468 25.03 1.88 -1.35
N ILE A 469 25.09 1.44 -0.08
CA ILE A 469 24.25 2.03 0.98
C ILE A 469 24.80 3.41 1.31
N GLN A 470 23.92 4.41 1.33
CA GLN A 470 24.24 5.79 1.74
C GLN A 470 24.26 5.91 3.27
N SER A 471 25.08 6.79 3.84
CA SER A 471 25.14 7.00 5.28
C SER A 471 23.93 7.79 5.83
N GLY A 472 23.36 8.69 5.02
CA GLY A 472 22.27 9.59 5.39
C GLY A 472 20.90 9.20 4.81
N SER A 473 19.93 10.09 5.01
CA SER A 473 18.60 9.95 4.42
C SER A 473 18.62 10.17 2.91
N THR A 474 17.68 9.55 2.19
CA THR A 474 17.58 9.63 0.74
C THR A 474 16.17 10.01 0.27
N TRP A 475 16.06 10.36 -1.01
CA TRP A 475 14.84 10.87 -1.63
C TRP A 475 13.70 9.85 -1.68
N ASN A 476 12.47 10.34 -1.51
CA ASN A 476 11.27 9.58 -1.85
C ASN A 476 11.05 9.61 -3.36
N LEU A 477 10.55 8.50 -3.91
CA LEU A 477 10.24 8.34 -5.32
C LEU A 477 8.75 8.08 -5.48
N ARG A 478 8.08 8.84 -6.36
CA ARG A 478 6.68 8.63 -6.71
C ARG A 478 6.53 8.57 -8.22
N MET A 479 5.95 7.48 -8.71
CA MET A 479 5.74 7.24 -10.14
C MET A 479 4.26 6.95 -10.39
N VAL A 480 3.62 7.77 -11.23
CA VAL A 480 2.19 7.66 -11.51
C VAL A 480 1.95 7.68 -13.02
N ALA A 481 1.40 6.58 -13.54
CA ALA A 481 0.88 6.46 -14.89
C ALA A 481 -0.65 6.50 -14.88
N GLY A 482 -1.27 7.09 -15.90
CA GLY A 482 -2.71 7.34 -15.88
C GLY A 482 -3.09 8.32 -14.78
N ALA A 483 -2.21 9.27 -14.46
CA ALA A 483 -2.37 10.21 -13.38
C ALA A 483 -3.60 11.10 -13.61
N ASP A 484 -4.45 11.20 -12.59
CA ASP A 484 -5.49 12.21 -12.56
C ASP A 484 -4.87 13.53 -12.10
N LEU A 485 -4.48 14.37 -13.06
CA LEU A 485 -3.72 15.60 -12.76
C LEU A 485 -4.53 16.64 -11.96
N ALA A 486 -5.86 16.52 -11.94
CA ALA A 486 -6.76 17.33 -11.11
C ALA A 486 -6.87 16.80 -9.66
N ALA A 487 -6.47 15.55 -9.39
CA ALA A 487 -6.52 14.98 -8.05
C ALA A 487 -5.63 15.73 -7.06
N ALA A 488 -6.17 16.11 -5.90
CA ALA A 488 -5.39 16.71 -4.81
C ALA A 488 -4.32 15.73 -4.28
N ASN A 489 -4.69 14.44 -4.17
CA ASN A 489 -3.75 13.39 -3.82
C ASN A 489 -2.83 13.09 -5.03
N PRO A 490 -1.50 13.24 -4.91
CA PRO A 490 -0.58 13.03 -6.02
C PRO A 490 -0.50 11.58 -6.52
N LEU A 491 -1.03 10.60 -5.78
CA LEU A 491 -1.18 9.21 -6.22
C LEU A 491 -2.52 8.92 -6.93
N GLY A 492 -3.39 9.92 -7.06
CA GLY A 492 -4.66 9.77 -7.77
C GLY A 492 -4.46 9.43 -9.25
N THR A 493 -5.14 8.39 -9.69
CA THR A 493 -5.19 7.92 -11.09
C THR A 493 -6.60 8.12 -11.65
N LEU A 494 -6.69 8.24 -12.96
CA LEU A 494 -7.95 8.16 -13.69
C LEU A 494 -8.57 6.76 -13.53
N SER A 495 -9.90 6.69 -13.61
CA SER A 495 -10.59 5.40 -13.65
C SER A 495 -10.32 4.69 -14.99
N LEU A 496 -10.38 3.36 -15.01
CA LEU A 496 -10.01 2.57 -16.20
C LEU A 496 -10.83 2.93 -17.46
N ASN A 497 -12.09 3.38 -17.29
CA ASN A 497 -12.95 3.85 -18.38
C ASN A 497 -12.62 5.29 -18.87
N GLN A 498 -11.83 6.04 -18.12
CA GLN A 498 -11.35 7.38 -18.47
C GLN A 498 -9.97 7.35 -19.13
N VAL A 499 -9.29 6.19 -19.13
CA VAL A 499 -7.97 6.01 -19.72
C VAL A 499 -8.11 5.31 -21.07
N ALA A 500 -7.41 5.82 -22.09
CA ALA A 500 -7.38 5.20 -23.41
C ALA A 500 -6.79 3.77 -23.37
N GLU A 501 -7.12 2.93 -24.35
CA GLU A 501 -6.81 1.50 -24.31
C GLU A 501 -5.30 1.19 -24.28
N ASP A 502 -4.42 2.07 -24.69
CA ASP A 502 -2.97 1.88 -24.69
C ASP A 502 -2.26 2.75 -23.64
N LYS A 503 -3.00 3.34 -22.71
CA LYS A 503 -2.50 4.30 -21.72
C LYS A 503 -2.65 3.81 -20.28
N GLY A 504 -1.96 4.49 -19.38
CA GLY A 504 -2.07 4.29 -17.94
C GLY A 504 -1.13 3.23 -17.35
N ASP A 505 -0.17 2.74 -18.14
CA ASP A 505 0.80 1.73 -17.72
C ASP A 505 2.07 2.37 -17.16
N LEU A 506 2.54 1.85 -16.02
CA LEU A 506 3.84 2.13 -15.44
C LEU A 506 4.79 0.97 -15.72
N LEU A 507 5.77 1.19 -16.60
CA LEU A 507 6.68 0.15 -17.06
C LEU A 507 8.13 0.45 -16.64
N LEU A 508 8.77 -0.49 -15.95
CA LEU A 508 10.23 -0.56 -15.85
C LEU A 508 10.73 -1.44 -17.00
N SER A 509 11.38 -0.80 -17.97
CA SER A 509 11.80 -1.46 -19.22
C SER A 509 13.31 -1.64 -19.33
N GLY A 510 13.73 -2.90 -19.43
CA GLY A 510 15.11 -3.34 -19.63
C GLY A 510 15.95 -3.41 -18.34
N ALA A 511 17.09 -4.09 -18.43
CA ALA A 511 17.99 -4.37 -17.31
C ALA A 511 18.53 -3.15 -16.53
N SER A 512 18.42 -1.94 -17.08
CA SER A 512 18.85 -0.69 -16.44
C SER A 512 17.74 0.04 -15.67
N ALA A 513 16.49 -0.41 -15.79
CA ALA A 513 15.34 0.20 -15.13
C ALA A 513 15.33 -0.11 -13.63
N LYS A 514 15.93 0.79 -12.84
CA LYS A 514 16.02 0.63 -11.38
C LYS A 514 15.37 1.81 -10.65
N LEU A 515 14.40 1.54 -9.80
CA LEU A 515 13.94 2.52 -8.81
C LEU A 515 14.57 2.18 -7.47
N ARG A 516 15.54 2.98 -7.02
CA ARG A 516 16.29 2.67 -5.80
C ARG A 516 16.52 3.87 -4.92
N THR A 517 16.34 3.68 -3.62
CA THR A 517 16.62 4.68 -2.60
C THR A 517 17.15 3.99 -1.34
N GLY A 518 17.66 4.75 -0.38
CA GLY A 518 18.05 4.27 0.95
C GLY A 518 16.86 4.26 1.90
N THR A 519 16.69 5.35 2.67
CA THR A 519 15.64 5.53 3.67
C THR A 519 14.34 6.12 3.11
N GLY A 520 14.37 6.61 1.87
CA GLY A 520 13.18 7.17 1.21
C GLY A 520 12.16 6.09 0.87
N ARG A 521 10.89 6.46 0.75
CA ARG A 521 9.81 5.57 0.29
C ARG A 521 9.71 5.54 -1.24
N ILE A 522 9.12 4.49 -1.78
CA ILE A 522 8.79 4.37 -3.21
C ILE A 522 7.28 4.12 -3.35
N ASP A 523 6.56 5.03 -3.99
CA ASP A 523 5.13 4.91 -4.26
C ASP A 523 4.86 4.81 -5.77
N LEU A 524 4.25 3.72 -6.20
CA LEU A 524 3.95 3.41 -7.59
C LEU A 524 2.44 3.30 -7.77
N ALA A 525 1.89 4.03 -8.74
CA ALA A 525 0.48 3.97 -9.09
C ALA A 525 0.32 3.92 -10.62
N ALA A 526 -0.58 3.05 -11.09
CA ALA A 526 -0.93 2.93 -12.49
C ALA A 526 -2.45 2.81 -12.61
N ALA A 527 -3.07 3.63 -13.46
CA ALA A 527 -4.49 3.48 -13.77
C ALA A 527 -4.80 2.12 -14.41
N ARG A 528 -3.80 1.51 -15.06
CA ARG A 528 -3.88 0.18 -15.64
C ARG A 528 -2.83 -0.74 -15.01
N ASP A 529 -1.68 -0.98 -15.62
CA ASP A 529 -0.72 -1.98 -15.15
C ASP A 529 0.55 -1.37 -14.56
N PHE A 530 1.12 -2.06 -13.57
CA PHE A 530 2.53 -1.91 -13.22
C PHE A 530 3.30 -3.12 -13.72
N ALA A 531 4.36 -2.91 -14.50
CA ALA A 531 5.14 -3.99 -15.09
C ALA A 531 6.64 -3.79 -14.95
N ILE A 532 7.36 -4.90 -14.76
CA ILE A 532 8.80 -5.03 -14.92
C ILE A 532 9.03 -6.07 -16.02
N ASP A 533 9.67 -5.70 -17.13
CA ASP A 533 9.81 -6.60 -18.29
C ASP A 533 11.14 -7.41 -18.32
N ASP A 534 12.13 -6.99 -17.54
CA ASP A 534 13.45 -7.61 -17.47
C ASP A 534 13.76 -7.99 -16.03
N VAL A 535 14.31 -9.19 -15.83
CA VAL A 535 14.65 -9.70 -14.50
C VAL A 535 15.61 -8.78 -13.74
N ARG A 536 16.49 -8.03 -14.40
CA ARG A 536 17.41 -7.08 -13.76
C ARG A 536 16.77 -5.72 -13.44
N GLY A 537 15.58 -5.46 -13.97
CA GLY A 537 14.73 -4.35 -13.55
C GLY A 537 14.24 -4.56 -12.12
N VAL A 538 14.40 -3.56 -11.25
CA VAL A 538 14.13 -3.71 -9.81
C VAL A 538 13.63 -2.45 -9.14
N VAL A 539 12.87 -2.65 -8.07
CA VAL A 539 12.45 -1.59 -7.14
C VAL A 539 12.93 -1.97 -5.75
N TYR A 540 13.78 -1.17 -5.12
CA TYR A 540 14.19 -1.48 -3.74
C TYR A 540 14.56 -0.27 -2.88
N THR A 541 14.42 -0.46 -1.56
CA THR A 541 14.97 0.44 -0.54
C THR A 541 16.13 -0.25 0.19
N ALA A 542 17.29 0.40 0.25
CA ALA A 542 18.51 -0.18 0.85
C ALA A 542 18.73 0.24 2.31
N GLY A 543 17.94 1.17 2.82
CA GLY A 543 18.20 1.82 4.10
C GLY A 543 19.45 2.70 4.09
N ARG A 544 19.99 2.90 5.28
CA ARG A 544 21.25 3.60 5.54
C ARG A 544 22.26 2.68 6.21
N ILE A 545 23.53 3.09 6.23
CA ILE A 545 24.59 2.35 6.92
C ILE A 545 24.25 2.27 8.41
N GLY A 546 23.97 1.07 8.91
CA GLY A 546 23.72 0.81 10.33
C GLY A 546 24.97 0.40 11.11
N ALA A 547 25.96 -0.17 10.43
CA ALA A 547 27.24 -0.49 11.02
C ALA A 547 28.37 -0.37 10.00
N THR A 548 29.57 -0.06 10.49
CA THR A 548 30.79 -0.05 9.65
C THR A 548 31.04 -1.45 9.11
N ASP A 549 31.27 -1.54 7.81
CA ASP A 549 31.66 -2.78 7.15
C ASP A 549 33.18 -2.92 7.18
N THR A 550 33.68 -3.98 7.83
CA THR A 550 35.12 -4.22 7.99
C THR A 550 35.71 -5.09 6.88
N GLU A 551 34.90 -5.60 5.94
CA GLU A 551 35.39 -6.40 4.80
C GLU A 551 35.81 -5.49 3.64
N THR A 552 37.11 -5.46 3.38
CA THR A 552 37.71 -4.60 2.35
C THR A 552 37.48 -5.11 0.92
N THR A 553 37.13 -6.40 0.75
CA THR A 553 36.90 -7.03 -0.56
C THR A 553 35.48 -7.58 -0.65
N GLY A 554 34.62 -6.95 -1.43
CA GLY A 554 33.24 -7.43 -1.66
C GLY A 554 32.26 -7.20 -0.50
N GLY A 555 32.63 -6.38 0.50
CA GLY A 555 31.75 -5.94 1.58
C GLY A 555 30.48 -5.24 1.08
N ASN A 556 30.56 -4.28 0.18
CA ASN A 556 29.36 -3.62 -0.39
C ASN A 556 28.38 -3.09 0.69
N ASN A 557 28.93 -2.51 1.78
CA ASN A 557 28.18 -1.94 2.90
C ASN A 557 27.07 -2.90 3.40
N ARG A 558 27.44 -4.08 3.89
CA ARG A 558 26.49 -5.18 4.18
C ARG A 558 25.38 -4.83 5.18
N TRP A 559 25.65 -3.89 6.09
CA TRP A 559 24.85 -3.71 7.30
C TRP A 559 23.85 -2.55 7.15
N GLY A 560 22.81 -2.76 6.34
CA GLY A 560 21.75 -1.78 6.09
C GLY A 560 20.65 -1.77 7.15
N VAL A 561 20.15 -0.59 7.51
CA VAL A 561 19.03 -0.39 8.45
C VAL A 561 18.10 0.75 8.03
N GLY A 562 16.84 0.70 8.45
CA GLY A 562 15.88 1.80 8.27
C GLY A 562 15.57 2.14 6.81
N GLY A 563 15.34 1.14 5.97
CA GLY A 563 14.79 1.35 4.62
C GLY A 563 13.37 1.91 4.65
N GLY A 564 12.99 2.58 3.57
CA GLY A 564 11.63 3.11 3.41
C GLY A 564 10.66 2.07 2.84
N ASP A 565 9.37 2.38 2.93
CA ASP A 565 8.29 1.52 2.46
C ASP A 565 8.16 1.55 0.92
N ILE A 566 7.57 0.49 0.35
CA ILE A 566 7.22 0.40 -1.08
C ILE A 566 5.71 0.18 -1.21
N THR A 567 5.03 1.01 -1.99
CA THR A 567 3.61 0.82 -2.32
C THR A 567 3.43 0.68 -3.83
N VAL A 568 2.61 -0.27 -4.26
CA VAL A 568 2.22 -0.48 -5.66
C VAL A 568 0.70 -0.58 -5.76
N ARG A 569 0.08 0.27 -6.57
CA ARG A 569 -1.36 0.22 -6.89
C ARG A 569 -1.55 0.17 -8.40
N ALA A 570 -2.22 -0.86 -8.89
CA ALA A 570 -2.54 -1.03 -10.30
C ALA A 570 -4.06 -1.19 -10.49
N GLY A 571 -4.65 -0.38 -11.36
CA GLY A 571 -6.07 -0.47 -11.73
C GLY A 571 -6.42 -1.71 -12.55
N ARG A 572 -5.42 -2.49 -12.97
CA ARG A 572 -5.56 -3.82 -13.55
C ARG A 572 -4.53 -4.80 -12.96
N ASP A 573 -3.34 -4.95 -13.55
CA ASP A 573 -2.41 -6.00 -13.14
C ASP A 573 -1.08 -5.48 -12.58
N VAL A 574 -0.43 -6.32 -11.77
CA VAL A 574 0.98 -6.19 -11.44
C VAL A 574 1.76 -7.35 -12.05
N LEU A 575 2.72 -7.04 -12.92
CA LEU A 575 3.45 -7.99 -13.74
C LEU A 575 4.94 -7.97 -13.35
N GLY A 576 5.42 -9.07 -12.78
CA GLY A 576 6.84 -9.35 -12.61
C GLY A 576 7.46 -9.92 -13.89
N PRO A 577 8.79 -9.85 -14.04
CA PRO A 577 9.46 -10.27 -15.25
C PRO A 577 9.50 -11.80 -15.36
N GLU A 578 9.30 -12.33 -16.55
CA GLU A 578 9.53 -13.75 -16.86
C GLU A 578 10.86 -13.89 -17.60
N SER A 579 11.65 -14.92 -17.26
CA SER A 579 12.89 -15.23 -17.99
C SER A 579 12.91 -16.68 -18.47
N PRO A 580 13.29 -16.94 -19.73
CA PRO A 580 13.63 -18.28 -20.21
C PRO A 580 14.81 -18.92 -19.45
N GLU A 581 15.67 -18.10 -18.82
CA GLU A 581 16.87 -18.53 -18.08
C GLU A 581 16.55 -19.06 -16.66
N GLY A 582 15.28 -19.01 -16.25
CA GLY A 582 14.79 -19.56 -14.98
C GLY A 582 14.60 -18.53 -13.86
N ASP A 583 14.03 -19.03 -12.75
CA ASP A 583 13.58 -18.26 -11.60
C ASP A 583 14.71 -17.72 -10.73
N LEU A 584 14.43 -16.64 -9.98
CA LEU A 584 15.28 -16.10 -8.93
C LEU A 584 15.68 -17.18 -7.92
N TRP A 585 16.98 -17.42 -7.79
CA TRP A 585 17.50 -18.14 -6.64
C TRP A 585 17.73 -17.13 -5.52
N ILE A 586 16.95 -17.21 -4.44
CA ILE A 586 17.07 -16.31 -3.29
C ILE A 586 18.51 -16.24 -2.74
N THR A 587 19.27 -17.33 -2.88
CA THR A 587 20.67 -17.42 -2.45
C THR A 587 21.66 -16.69 -3.37
N ASP A 588 21.24 -16.15 -4.52
CA ASP A 588 22.09 -15.33 -5.39
C ASP A 588 22.33 -13.92 -4.84
N TRP A 589 21.35 -13.37 -4.13
CA TRP A 589 21.43 -12.03 -3.55
C TRP A 589 21.39 -12.06 -2.01
N LEU A 590 20.71 -13.01 -1.37
CA LEU A 590 20.80 -13.19 0.08
C LEU A 590 22.06 -13.99 0.42
N ARG A 591 23.12 -13.27 0.80
CA ARG A 591 24.47 -13.82 0.96
C ARG A 591 24.74 -14.25 2.39
N ARG A 592 25.61 -15.25 2.52
CA ARG A 592 26.20 -15.79 3.76
C ARG A 592 27.71 -15.96 3.56
N PRO A 593 28.53 -15.96 4.62
CA PRO A 593 29.96 -16.16 4.49
C PRO A 593 30.28 -17.58 4.00
N ARG A 594 31.41 -17.73 3.27
CA ARG A 594 32.03 -19.01 2.92
C ARG A 594 33.30 -19.20 3.75
N LEU A 595 33.47 -20.38 4.38
CA LEU A 595 34.62 -20.69 5.26
C LEU A 595 35.24 -22.05 4.92
N ASN A 596 36.52 -22.24 5.27
CA ASN A 596 37.19 -23.54 5.18
C ASN A 596 36.57 -24.55 6.17
N TYR A 597 36.58 -25.83 5.82
CA TYR A 597 36.12 -26.89 6.72
C TYR A 597 37.00 -26.97 7.98
N ASP A 598 38.31 -26.79 7.83
CA ASP A 598 39.32 -26.95 8.89
C ASP A 598 39.52 -25.69 9.76
N ALA A 599 38.65 -24.68 9.63
CA ALA A 599 38.61 -23.56 10.56
C ALA A 599 38.04 -24.03 11.91
N SER A 600 38.84 -24.77 12.68
CA SER A 600 38.59 -25.17 14.06
C SER A 600 38.92 -24.06 15.08
N ASP A 601 39.39 -22.91 14.63
CA ASP A 601 39.52 -21.72 15.48
C ASP A 601 38.14 -21.09 15.68
N LEU A 602 37.54 -21.39 16.83
CA LEU A 602 36.63 -20.52 17.58
C LEU A 602 35.67 -19.67 16.71
N LEU A 603 34.50 -20.26 16.44
CA LEU A 603 33.21 -19.60 16.14
C LEU A 603 32.99 -19.10 14.69
N ARG A 604 32.44 -19.97 13.83
CA ARG A 604 31.90 -19.62 12.49
C ARG A 604 30.83 -18.51 12.60
N PRO A 605 30.99 -17.31 12.00
CA PRO A 605 29.99 -16.24 12.08
C PRO A 605 28.69 -16.60 11.33
N ALA A 606 27.54 -16.48 12.01
CA ALA A 606 26.22 -16.61 11.42
C ALA A 606 25.78 -15.26 10.83
N ASN A 607 26.48 -14.83 9.79
CA ASN A 607 26.20 -13.57 9.10
C ASN A 607 25.30 -13.79 7.88
N TRP A 608 24.39 -12.87 7.61
CA TRP A 608 23.65 -12.82 6.35
C TRP A 608 23.30 -11.38 5.96
N TRP A 609 23.25 -11.09 4.66
CA TRP A 609 22.95 -9.74 4.15
C TRP A 609 22.42 -9.78 2.71
N ALA A 610 21.76 -8.69 2.31
CA ALA A 610 21.35 -8.48 0.92
C ALA A 610 22.51 -7.91 0.07
N TYR A 611 22.99 -8.68 -0.89
CA TYR A 611 23.93 -8.24 -1.92
C TYR A 611 23.17 -7.67 -3.13
N ARG A 612 22.85 -6.38 -2.98
CA ARG A 612 22.01 -5.58 -3.89
C ARG A 612 22.38 -5.63 -5.38
N PRO A 613 23.65 -5.70 -5.80
CA PRO A 613 24.00 -5.84 -7.23
C PRO A 613 23.43 -7.08 -7.91
N ASN A 614 23.08 -8.13 -7.14
CA ASN A 614 22.45 -9.34 -7.64
C ASN A 614 20.93 -9.40 -7.36
N PHE A 615 20.38 -8.40 -6.69
CA PHE A 615 18.94 -8.35 -6.45
C PHE A 615 18.22 -8.12 -7.78
N GLN A 616 17.22 -8.96 -8.07
CA GLN A 616 16.56 -9.03 -9.36
C GLN A 616 15.11 -9.55 -9.19
N GLN A 617 14.28 -9.40 -10.22
CA GLN A 617 12.91 -9.93 -10.38
C GLN A 617 11.79 -9.31 -9.56
N GLY A 618 12.00 -8.17 -8.89
CA GLY A 618 10.88 -7.48 -8.27
C GLY A 618 11.22 -6.43 -7.22
N LEU A 619 10.50 -6.52 -6.09
CA LEU A 619 10.42 -5.50 -5.04
C LEU A 619 11.19 -5.93 -3.80
N GLY A 620 11.94 -5.02 -3.15
CA GLY A 620 12.61 -5.35 -1.90
C GLY A 620 12.86 -4.20 -0.93
N THR A 621 12.55 -4.41 0.36
CA THR A 621 12.91 -3.51 1.46
C THR A 621 14.13 -4.04 2.20
N LEU A 622 15.28 -3.91 1.55
CA LEU A 622 16.52 -4.62 1.89
C LEU A 622 17.22 -4.08 3.16
N GLY A 623 16.88 -2.86 3.58
CA GLY A 623 17.28 -2.28 4.88
C GLY A 623 16.15 -2.29 5.92
N GLY A 624 15.04 -2.98 5.63
CA GLY A 624 13.77 -2.88 6.36
C GLY A 624 12.78 -1.91 5.72
N GLY A 625 11.52 -1.98 6.17
CA GLY A 625 10.38 -1.24 5.60
C GLY A 625 9.28 -2.19 5.13
N HIS A 626 8.06 -1.69 4.98
CA HIS A 626 6.89 -2.45 4.58
C HIS A 626 6.68 -2.44 3.06
N ILE A 627 6.01 -3.47 2.54
CA ILE A 627 5.58 -3.51 1.14
C ILE A 627 4.07 -3.72 1.06
N ASP A 628 3.37 -2.86 0.31
CA ASP A 628 1.94 -2.99 -0.01
C ASP A 628 1.72 -3.04 -1.52
N VAL A 629 1.14 -4.13 -2.03
CA VAL A 629 0.84 -4.36 -3.44
C VAL A 629 -0.65 -4.64 -3.59
N ALA A 630 -1.34 -3.84 -4.39
CA ALA A 630 -2.72 -4.10 -4.78
C ALA A 630 -2.90 -4.00 -6.29
N ALA A 631 -3.40 -5.09 -6.89
CA ALA A 631 -3.86 -5.15 -8.27
C ALA A 631 -5.38 -5.34 -8.28
N ALA A 632 -6.11 -4.54 -9.06
CA ALA A 632 -7.55 -4.71 -9.20
C ALA A 632 -7.95 -5.99 -9.96
N ARG A 633 -6.99 -6.63 -10.65
CA ARG A 633 -7.14 -7.91 -11.33
C ARG A 633 -6.04 -8.89 -10.88
N ASP A 634 -4.95 -9.09 -11.62
CA ASP A 634 -4.01 -10.17 -11.34
C ASP A 634 -2.65 -9.67 -10.83
N VAL A 635 -1.97 -10.49 -10.02
CA VAL A 635 -0.53 -10.35 -9.75
C VAL A 635 0.19 -11.54 -10.38
N ASN A 636 1.08 -11.30 -11.33
CA ASN A 636 1.75 -12.34 -12.11
C ASN A 636 3.26 -12.32 -11.88
N ASN A 637 3.83 -13.45 -11.47
CA ASN A 637 5.26 -13.72 -11.32
C ASN A 637 6.10 -12.62 -10.60
N LEU A 638 5.51 -11.94 -9.61
CA LEU A 638 6.18 -10.88 -8.87
C LEU A 638 6.97 -11.45 -7.68
N ALA A 639 8.27 -11.17 -7.60
CA ALA A 639 9.07 -11.43 -6.41
C ALA A 639 8.97 -10.26 -5.42
N VAL A 640 8.72 -10.54 -4.14
CA VAL A 640 8.64 -9.52 -3.08
C VAL A 640 9.44 -9.95 -1.85
N MET A 641 10.47 -9.17 -1.51
CA MET A 641 11.51 -9.60 -0.58
C MET A 641 11.71 -8.62 0.57
N LEU A 642 11.41 -9.05 1.81
CA LEU A 642 11.59 -8.26 3.03
C LEU A 642 12.60 -8.94 3.97
N PRO A 643 13.89 -9.06 3.58
CA PRO A 643 14.89 -9.78 4.36
C PRO A 643 15.22 -9.06 5.67
N THR A 644 15.78 -9.81 6.62
CA THR A 644 16.63 -9.23 7.67
C THR A 644 18.09 -9.30 7.27
N THR A 645 18.93 -8.53 7.95
CA THR A 645 20.39 -8.63 7.92
C THR A 645 20.87 -9.05 9.30
N GLY A 646 21.81 -10.00 9.36
CA GLY A 646 22.37 -10.54 10.61
C GLY A 646 23.88 -10.33 10.65
N ARG A 647 24.35 -9.65 11.70
CA ARG A 647 25.76 -9.36 11.95
C ARG A 647 26.19 -9.94 13.28
N THR A 648 27.13 -10.88 13.25
CA THR A 648 27.77 -11.45 14.44
C THR A 648 28.83 -10.49 14.98
N TYR A 649 28.84 -10.27 16.29
CA TYR A 649 29.87 -9.49 17.00
C TYR A 649 30.17 -10.10 18.37
N LEU A 650 31.20 -9.59 19.06
CA LEU A 650 31.53 -9.95 20.43
C LEU A 650 31.16 -8.81 21.36
N ASP A 651 30.41 -9.11 22.43
CA ASP A 651 30.11 -8.21 23.54
C ASP A 651 30.65 -8.83 24.83
N GLY A 652 31.65 -8.20 25.44
CA GLY A 652 32.33 -8.76 26.62
C GLY A 652 32.93 -10.16 26.39
N GLY A 653 33.29 -10.50 25.15
CA GLY A 653 33.76 -11.84 24.76
C GLY A 653 32.65 -12.86 24.48
N VAL A 654 31.38 -12.50 24.72
CA VAL A 654 30.20 -13.31 24.38
C VAL A 654 29.75 -13.02 22.96
N ARG A 655 29.49 -14.07 22.18
CA ARG A 655 28.99 -13.92 20.82
C ARG A 655 27.53 -13.49 20.80
N GLN A 656 27.27 -12.39 20.09
CA GLN A 656 25.94 -11.85 19.86
C GLN A 656 25.67 -11.78 18.35
N VAL A 657 24.38 -11.79 17.98
CA VAL A 657 23.93 -11.52 16.61
C VAL A 657 23.02 -10.31 16.66
N ASP A 658 23.38 -9.29 15.91
CA ASP A 658 22.60 -8.08 15.68
C ASP A 658 21.75 -8.28 14.41
N VAL A 659 20.42 -8.30 14.57
CA VAL A 659 19.46 -8.57 13.51
C VAL A 659 18.60 -7.34 13.22
N GLN A 660 18.78 -6.80 12.02
CA GLN A 660 18.12 -5.59 11.55
C GLN A 660 17.28 -5.84 10.30
N GLY A 661 16.40 -4.90 9.94
CA GLY A 661 15.53 -5.02 8.77
C GLY A 661 14.22 -5.77 9.05
N GLY A 662 13.70 -6.46 8.05
CA GLY A 662 12.34 -7.01 8.05
C GLY A 662 11.26 -5.96 7.77
N GLY A 663 10.00 -6.36 7.92
CA GLY A 663 8.83 -5.55 7.59
C GLY A 663 7.62 -6.42 7.31
N ASP A 664 6.51 -5.76 7.07
CA ASP A 664 5.24 -6.43 6.78
C ASP A 664 4.94 -6.36 5.29
N LEU A 665 4.42 -7.46 4.73
CA LEU A 665 3.90 -7.55 3.37
C LEU A 665 2.38 -7.54 3.40
N ARG A 666 1.77 -6.71 2.57
CA ARG A 666 0.39 -6.86 2.11
C ARG A 666 0.39 -7.01 0.60
N LEU A 667 -0.14 -8.12 0.11
CA LEU A 667 -0.29 -8.36 -1.33
C LEU A 667 -1.71 -8.83 -1.60
N SER A 668 -2.41 -8.11 -2.47
CA SER A 668 -3.80 -8.41 -2.82
C SER A 668 -4.05 -8.35 -4.32
N ALA A 669 -4.79 -9.33 -4.83
CA ALA A 669 -5.26 -9.39 -6.21
C ALA A 669 -6.79 -9.43 -6.27
N GLY A 670 -7.34 -8.63 -7.18
CA GLY A 670 -8.77 -8.64 -7.47
C GLY A 670 -9.25 -9.90 -8.21
N ASN A 671 -8.34 -10.73 -8.70
CA ASN A 671 -8.61 -12.00 -9.29
C ASN A 671 -7.59 -13.02 -8.78
N ASN A 672 -6.51 -13.29 -9.49
CA ASN A 672 -5.56 -14.35 -9.16
C ASN A 672 -4.16 -13.81 -8.82
N ILE A 673 -3.42 -14.61 -8.07
CA ILE A 673 -1.98 -14.48 -7.89
C ILE A 673 -1.34 -15.71 -8.58
N VAL A 674 -0.51 -15.47 -9.58
CA VAL A 674 0.11 -16.50 -10.43
C VAL A 674 1.62 -16.51 -10.18
N GLY A 675 2.14 -17.58 -9.59
CA GLY A 675 3.57 -17.71 -9.28
C GLY A 675 4.12 -16.63 -8.34
N GLY A 676 5.43 -16.39 -8.41
CA GLY A 676 6.14 -15.45 -7.56
C GLY A 676 6.76 -16.07 -6.31
N ALA A 677 7.67 -15.33 -5.71
CA ALA A 677 8.42 -15.71 -4.53
C ALA A 677 8.36 -14.61 -3.47
N TYR A 678 8.09 -15.00 -2.22
CA TYR A 678 7.81 -14.06 -1.15
C TYR A 678 8.69 -14.36 0.07
N LEU A 679 9.43 -13.37 0.58
CA LEU A 679 10.26 -13.50 1.78
C LEU A 679 9.80 -12.58 2.90
N ILE A 680 9.58 -13.15 4.08
CA ILE A 680 9.46 -12.41 5.34
C ILE A 680 10.64 -12.77 6.24
N GLY A 681 11.57 -11.82 6.36
CA GLY A 681 12.72 -11.93 7.25
C GLY A 681 12.34 -11.81 8.72
N ARG A 682 11.46 -10.85 9.02
CA ARG A 682 10.82 -10.61 10.32
C ARG A 682 9.59 -9.73 10.10
N GLY A 683 8.46 -10.04 10.73
CA GLY A 683 7.18 -9.35 10.51
C GLY A 683 6.08 -10.28 10.01
N ASP A 684 5.03 -9.71 9.44
CA ASP A 684 3.84 -10.43 8.97
C ASP A 684 3.61 -10.24 7.47
N GLY A 685 3.51 -11.34 6.73
CA GLY A 685 3.19 -11.36 5.31
C GLY A 685 1.76 -11.84 5.07
N ARG A 686 0.97 -11.04 4.37
CA ARG A 686 -0.41 -11.37 4.01
C ARG A 686 -0.59 -11.34 2.50
N ILE A 687 -1.04 -12.46 1.95
CA ILE A 687 -1.18 -12.69 0.51
C ILE A 687 -2.60 -13.12 0.23
N GLU A 688 -3.27 -12.42 -0.68
CA GLU A 688 -4.72 -12.49 -0.77
C GLU A 688 -5.23 -12.41 -2.21
N ALA A 689 -5.99 -13.40 -2.65
CA ALA A 689 -6.60 -13.40 -3.98
C ALA A 689 -8.11 -13.61 -3.88
N ALA A 690 -8.88 -12.89 -4.70
CA ALA A 690 -10.31 -13.20 -4.92
C ALA A 690 -10.51 -14.63 -5.38
N GLY A 691 -9.56 -15.10 -6.18
CA GLY A 691 -9.52 -16.40 -6.78
C GLY A 691 -8.39 -17.21 -6.27
N ASP A 692 -7.54 -17.60 -7.21
CA ASP A 692 -6.50 -18.55 -6.92
C ASP A 692 -5.24 -17.85 -6.47
N VAL A 693 -4.50 -18.54 -5.61
CA VAL A 693 -3.10 -18.27 -5.36
C VAL A 693 -2.30 -19.45 -5.87
N GLY A 694 -1.37 -19.21 -6.77
CA GLY A 694 -0.59 -20.25 -7.41
C GLY A 694 -1.26 -20.93 -8.61
N SER A 695 -2.23 -20.26 -9.27
CA SER A 695 -2.85 -20.79 -10.50
C SER A 695 -1.85 -20.83 -11.64
N GLY A 696 -1.79 -21.93 -12.39
CA GLY A 696 -0.82 -22.17 -13.46
C GLY A 696 0.61 -22.41 -12.96
N ARG A 697 1.08 -21.60 -12.00
CA ARG A 697 2.40 -21.67 -11.39
C ARG A 697 2.29 -21.45 -9.88
N ALA A 698 2.83 -22.39 -9.11
CA ALA A 698 2.79 -22.38 -7.65
C ALA A 698 3.58 -21.21 -7.05
N VAL A 699 3.17 -20.70 -5.89
CA VAL A 699 3.90 -19.65 -5.16
C VAL A 699 4.99 -20.25 -4.27
N GLN A 700 6.08 -19.51 -4.05
CA GLN A 700 7.14 -19.90 -3.12
C GLN A 700 7.20 -18.97 -1.91
N LEU A 701 7.29 -19.54 -0.71
CA LEU A 701 7.35 -18.80 0.55
C LEU A 701 8.69 -19.02 1.26
N TYR A 702 9.29 -17.93 1.73
CA TYR A 702 10.53 -17.94 2.50
C TYR A 702 10.34 -17.26 3.85
N LEU A 703 10.76 -17.95 4.92
CA LEU A 703 10.63 -17.47 6.30
C LEU A 703 12.00 -17.49 6.99
N MET A 704 12.33 -16.41 7.68
CA MET A 704 13.50 -16.35 8.57
C MET A 704 13.02 -16.32 10.01
N GLY A 705 12.72 -15.18 10.62
CA GLY A 705 12.10 -15.09 11.95
C GLY A 705 13.06 -14.71 13.09
N ALA A 706 14.37 -14.80 12.85
CA ALA A 706 15.40 -14.40 13.78
C ALA A 706 15.31 -12.90 14.12
N SER A 707 15.64 -12.56 15.37
CA SER A 707 15.63 -11.19 15.88
C SER A 707 16.69 -11.03 16.98
N SER A 708 16.89 -9.80 17.45
CA SER A 708 17.87 -9.46 18.50
C SER A 708 17.36 -8.32 19.37
N GLY A 709 17.95 -8.16 20.56
CA GLY A 709 17.53 -7.14 21.53
C GLY A 709 16.08 -7.36 21.99
N ASN A 710 15.33 -6.26 22.16
CA ASN A 710 13.94 -6.30 22.61
C ASN A 710 12.91 -6.42 21.47
N VAL A 711 13.36 -6.69 20.24
CA VAL A 711 12.48 -6.82 19.07
C VAL A 711 11.95 -8.26 19.00
N PRO A 712 10.62 -8.49 19.01
CA PRO A 712 10.07 -9.84 18.98
C PRO A 712 10.55 -10.66 17.78
N ALA A 713 10.96 -11.90 18.03
CA ALA A 713 11.32 -12.86 16.99
C ALA A 713 10.06 -13.48 16.38
N ARG A 714 9.76 -13.19 15.11
CA ARG A 714 8.58 -13.66 14.38
C ARG A 714 8.73 -13.43 12.89
N ALA A 715 8.34 -14.41 12.08
CA ALA A 715 8.05 -14.24 10.66
C ALA A 715 6.81 -15.06 10.33
N SER A 716 5.77 -14.46 9.77
CA SER A 716 4.55 -15.20 9.44
C SER A 716 4.03 -14.97 8.04
N PHE A 717 3.37 -15.98 7.47
CA PHE A 717 2.51 -15.86 6.28
C PHE A 717 1.05 -16.19 6.63
N ASP A 718 0.12 -15.37 6.16
CA ASP A 718 -1.31 -15.66 6.05
C ASP A 718 -1.70 -15.56 4.58
N VAL A 719 -1.91 -16.72 3.94
CA VAL A 719 -2.24 -16.84 2.51
C VAL A 719 -3.70 -17.26 2.37
N ASP A 720 -4.52 -16.38 1.81
CA ASP A 720 -5.96 -16.55 1.63
C ASP A 720 -6.33 -16.51 0.15
N ALA A 721 -6.70 -17.68 -0.39
CA ALA A 721 -7.26 -17.83 -1.73
C ALA A 721 -8.78 -17.97 -1.65
N GLY A 722 -9.50 -17.10 -2.38
CA GLY A 722 -10.95 -17.23 -2.54
C GLY A 722 -11.38 -18.52 -3.25
N ARG A 723 -10.48 -19.12 -4.05
CA ARG A 723 -10.71 -20.39 -4.75
C ARG A 723 -9.68 -21.45 -4.38
N ALA A 724 -8.67 -21.72 -5.20
CA ALA A 724 -7.65 -22.74 -4.95
C ALA A 724 -6.30 -22.13 -4.53
N LEU A 725 -5.53 -22.88 -3.75
CA LEU A 725 -4.19 -22.50 -3.30
C LEU A 725 -3.18 -23.58 -3.69
N ARG A 726 -2.12 -23.18 -4.39
CA ARG A 726 -0.97 -24.04 -4.71
C ARG A 726 0.33 -23.39 -4.26
N VAL A 727 0.98 -24.02 -3.29
CA VAL A 727 2.28 -23.60 -2.75
C VAL A 727 3.34 -24.59 -3.17
N GLN A 728 4.44 -24.10 -3.74
CA GLN A 728 5.57 -24.92 -4.16
C GLN A 728 6.36 -25.42 -2.94
N SER A 729 6.78 -24.48 -2.09
CA SER A 729 7.57 -24.76 -0.90
C SER A 729 7.46 -23.64 0.13
N ILE A 730 7.71 -24.00 1.39
CA ILE A 730 7.98 -23.06 2.48
C ILE A 730 9.36 -23.41 3.01
N ALA A 731 10.31 -22.48 2.94
CA ALA A 731 11.71 -22.77 3.22
C ALA A 731 12.45 -21.66 3.96
N ASN A 732 13.50 -22.04 4.70
CA ASN A 732 14.43 -21.07 5.26
C ASN A 732 15.54 -20.78 4.24
N PRO A 733 15.70 -19.55 3.75
CA PRO A 733 16.71 -19.28 2.72
C PRO A 733 18.16 -19.43 3.24
N THR A 734 18.37 -19.42 4.56
CA THR A 734 19.69 -19.53 5.19
C THR A 734 20.18 -20.96 5.39
N ILE A 735 19.38 -21.98 5.01
CA ILE A 735 19.86 -23.38 4.93
C ILE A 735 20.07 -23.86 3.49
N LEU A 736 19.47 -23.18 2.51
CA LEU A 736 19.50 -23.58 1.10
C LEU A 736 20.93 -23.59 0.56
N SER A 737 21.20 -24.44 -0.43
CA SER A 737 22.48 -24.38 -1.12
C SER A 737 22.65 -23.04 -1.86
N GLN A 738 23.87 -22.54 -1.90
CA GLN A 738 24.21 -21.37 -2.70
C GLN A 738 25.15 -21.82 -3.81
N SER A 739 24.70 -21.69 -5.05
CA SER A 739 25.42 -22.15 -6.25
C SER A 739 26.82 -21.52 -6.33
N THR A 740 27.75 -22.25 -6.94
CA THR A 740 29.07 -21.76 -7.31
C THR A 740 28.96 -21.04 -8.66
N LEU A 741 29.14 -19.72 -8.66
CA LEU A 741 29.26 -18.91 -9.89
C LEU A 741 30.63 -19.14 -10.57
N PRO A 742 30.81 -18.72 -11.84
CA PRO A 742 31.99 -19.03 -12.66
C PRO A 742 33.34 -18.68 -12.01
N ALA A 743 34.38 -19.39 -12.43
CA ALA A 743 35.76 -19.20 -11.97
C ALA A 743 36.22 -17.73 -12.09
N GLY A 744 36.92 -17.21 -11.07
CA GLY A 744 37.55 -15.88 -11.09
C GLY A 744 36.84 -14.77 -10.31
N THR A 745 35.76 -15.04 -9.57
CA THR A 745 35.10 -14.01 -8.74
C THR A 745 35.54 -14.02 -7.26
N VAL A 746 35.80 -12.84 -6.66
CA VAL A 746 36.36 -12.66 -5.31
C VAL A 746 35.37 -12.00 -4.33
N GLY A 747 35.36 -12.37 -3.03
CA GLY A 747 34.54 -11.76 -1.95
C GLY A 747 34.15 -12.75 -0.83
N PRO A 748 33.54 -12.33 0.31
CA PRO A 748 33.27 -13.20 1.47
C PRO A 748 32.26 -14.34 1.20
N SER A 749 31.51 -14.25 0.11
CA SER A 749 30.62 -15.30 -0.41
C SER A 749 31.13 -15.92 -1.71
N ARG A 750 32.38 -15.65 -2.12
CA ARG A 750 32.95 -16.07 -3.41
C ARG A 750 34.38 -16.58 -3.21
N GLY A 751 34.63 -17.84 -3.57
CA GLY A 751 35.98 -18.41 -3.47
C GLY A 751 36.07 -19.80 -4.08
N ASN A 752 37.32 -20.23 -4.25
CA ASN A 752 37.77 -21.43 -4.97
C ASN A 752 37.15 -22.73 -4.41
N SER A 753 37.18 -23.81 -5.21
CA SER A 753 36.83 -25.17 -4.79
C SER A 753 37.49 -25.53 -3.45
N GLY A 754 36.70 -25.74 -2.39
CA GLY A 754 37.16 -26.07 -1.03
C GLY A 754 36.48 -25.29 0.12
N LEU A 755 35.81 -24.17 -0.17
CA LEU A 755 35.06 -23.38 0.82
C LEU A 755 33.57 -23.77 0.86
N TYR A 756 33.00 -23.91 2.06
CA TYR A 756 31.60 -24.26 2.26
C TYR A 756 30.77 -23.02 2.63
N VAL A 757 29.58 -22.92 2.04
CA VAL A 757 28.58 -21.91 2.40
C VAL A 757 28.04 -22.23 3.78
N MET A 758 27.99 -21.23 4.66
CA MET A 758 27.48 -21.43 6.01
C MET A 758 25.98 -21.56 6.04
N SER A 759 25.48 -22.75 6.41
CA SER A 759 24.05 -23.01 6.62
C SER A 759 23.69 -23.04 8.10
N PHE A 760 22.62 -22.34 8.45
CA PHE A 760 22.06 -22.24 9.80
C PHE A 760 20.58 -21.90 9.69
N PHE A 761 19.79 -22.25 10.72
CA PHE A 761 18.38 -21.84 10.76
C PHE A 761 18.26 -20.43 11.29
N THR A 762 17.37 -19.66 10.68
CA THR A 762 16.92 -18.36 11.19
C THR A 762 15.48 -18.40 11.69
N TYR A 763 14.83 -19.57 11.72
CA TYR A 763 13.51 -19.77 12.32
C TYR A 763 13.47 -19.36 13.78
N SER A 764 12.31 -18.86 14.20
CA SER A 764 11.95 -18.64 15.61
C SER A 764 10.73 -19.48 15.99
N ASP A 765 10.49 -19.64 17.30
CA ASP A 765 9.32 -20.36 17.83
C ASP A 765 7.97 -19.77 17.39
N ASN A 766 7.97 -18.51 16.93
CA ASN A 766 6.77 -17.81 16.43
C ASN A 766 6.73 -17.74 14.89
N SER A 767 7.57 -18.51 14.19
CA SER A 767 7.55 -18.59 12.74
C SER A 767 6.40 -19.48 12.28
N LEU A 768 5.56 -18.98 11.36
CA LEU A 768 4.26 -19.58 11.04
C LEU A 768 3.90 -19.38 9.57
N ALA A 769 3.26 -20.38 8.95
CA ALA A 769 2.52 -20.19 7.71
C ALA A 769 1.09 -20.73 7.87
N LYS A 770 0.11 -19.85 7.65
CA LYS A 770 -1.32 -20.19 7.57
C LYS A 770 -1.73 -20.15 6.10
N LEU A 771 -2.30 -21.24 5.62
CA LEU A 771 -2.70 -21.44 4.23
C LEU A 771 -4.19 -21.75 4.17
N GLN A 772 -4.94 -21.02 3.37
CA GLN A 772 -6.40 -21.15 3.27
C GLN A 772 -6.89 -21.08 1.83
N ALA A 773 -7.72 -22.04 1.44
CA ALA A 773 -8.49 -22.06 0.21
C ALA A 773 -9.99 -22.09 0.59
N LYS A 774 -10.75 -21.06 0.21
CA LYS A 774 -12.15 -20.91 0.64
C LYS A 774 -13.12 -21.77 -0.17
N GLY A 775 -12.91 -21.84 -1.48
CA GLY A 775 -13.84 -22.47 -2.41
C GLY A 775 -13.27 -23.64 -3.21
N GLY A 776 -11.99 -23.99 -3.05
CA GLY A 776 -11.30 -25.00 -3.85
C GLY A 776 -10.17 -25.71 -3.11
N ASP A 777 -9.29 -26.35 -3.87
CA ASP A 777 -8.26 -27.23 -3.32
C ASP A 777 -7.08 -26.46 -2.75
N LEU A 778 -6.46 -27.03 -1.71
CA LEU A 778 -5.17 -26.62 -1.19
C LEU A 778 -4.14 -27.71 -1.54
N SER A 779 -3.07 -27.33 -2.23
CA SER A 779 -1.99 -28.22 -2.67
C SER A 779 -0.63 -27.69 -2.26
N LEU A 780 0.23 -28.60 -1.83
CA LEU A 780 1.62 -28.35 -1.45
C LEU A 780 2.52 -29.31 -2.25
N ASP A 781 3.35 -28.77 -3.15
CA ASP A 781 4.12 -29.59 -4.11
C ASP A 781 5.36 -30.26 -3.47
N ALA A 782 5.98 -29.66 -2.45
CA ALA A 782 7.13 -30.22 -1.74
C ALA A 782 7.12 -29.91 -0.23
N VAL A 783 7.69 -30.82 0.57
CA VAL A 783 7.75 -30.73 2.04
C VAL A 783 8.79 -29.70 2.50
N VAL A 784 8.41 -28.94 3.53
CA VAL A 784 9.18 -27.94 4.29
C VAL A 784 10.65 -28.37 4.49
N ALA A 785 11.59 -27.47 4.16
CA ALA A 785 13.00 -27.60 4.51
C ALA A 785 13.43 -26.51 5.50
#